data_AF-A0A8H7RC96-F1
#
_entry.id   AF-A0A8H7RC96-F1
#
_cell.length_a   1.000
_cell.length_b   1.000
_cell.length_c   1.000
_cell.angle_alpha   90.00
_cell.angle_beta   90.00
_cell.angle_gamma   90.00
#
_symmetry.space_group_name_H-M   'P 1'
#
loop_
_entity.id
_entity.type
_entity.pdbx_description
1 polymer ?
#
loop_
_entity_poly.entity_id
_entity_poly.type
_entity_poly.pdbx_seq_one_letter_code
_entity_poly.pdbx_strand_id
1 'polypeptide(L)'
;MADNNNNSPHSNTFLKNLSQKKYAWMEEASSITTPPFPVNKPNNTSEQKVSAEAPPRQQQQQQQQHSSPKKTKKQKLTPEPEIASPYIPKKQKHIKSPPSNNMIQETLPNVQNNINNVQEMKVETPITENIVHKPVENTVPRKPQPHFKYTTFPVKGYNILPTRNITSTFARNDTTYFPGNKAGAEEISPDPEEEWRDTIIIHPGSRNLRLGFASEAFPKCVPHVIARRFKTEFPNDTTESDMDATTEEEEEKHQEALNEIKSELKWRMKNAKRRAVPNAEGQVIGFNTTAFKETILDHNDPYKVEWTEATKDGVDYFVGEKAINLPVPKGSQYRIRYPWKYGTFNRQDYSSLNAVLGDIEAIWTEAIISELEIERADFKNYNVVIVIPDTFNRTYLCELVTMLLRYMNFRGIIVQQESTCATYGAGVSSAVVVDIGAQKTNITCIEDGVCQVDSRISISIGGDDITKTFASFLLANKFPYENIDLSTTFDWRLAEELKEKWCTMNEADISVQVYDFFARTPFKPTLKYQCKVYDEVFLAPLCLVYPDILDNKKKGSKGSWTVANDMSNGKQYESYPIDVAIAQSIVNAANGSEEKLKRYFTSIILVGGGGKIANFSKVLEDRVLSTVLAQRSFIDRVEVLPAPRELDPEVLVWKGASVMSKLDIAKDMWIGAGEWEEVDLVMEISCIIIYDNTASASVLYASESVTEILGYTPEELRGFHGYKLTHPDERAALGVIHNANVMEERMSSVTAYRSLRKDGSYVELDAVVHYCYDTLVSTNFTVTSKHSIERKMRSNTADYAQMIDDDGKIHIKGAWVDPQEGLKKILGLQQPWGKNEKVEKTQEPRFCMILNRYTTQSTIVFATKVCEELVDLNQLDCIGRSLYDYVASEDAGSVMKQIELSKSNNMISRIRFDWITGGNKSSPVEAVVSCTYDGLVMVVRLASGVISRPMES
;
A
#
# COMPACT_ATOMS: atom_id res chain seq x y z
N MET A 1 -52.10 4.42 19.31
CA MET A 1 -51.88 5.27 18.12
C MET A 1 -50.43 5.73 18.23
N ALA A 2 -49.43 4.84 18.15
CA ALA A 2 -49.29 3.66 17.27
C ALA A 2 -49.14 4.07 15.80
N ASP A 3 -47.89 3.95 15.36
CA ASP A 3 -47.38 3.62 14.03
C ASP A 3 -47.96 4.37 12.82
N ASN A 4 -47.14 5.31 12.33
CA ASN A 4 -47.23 5.82 10.96
C ASN A 4 -45.92 5.51 10.21
N ASN A 5 -45.36 4.32 10.46
CA ASN A 5 -44.13 3.84 9.85
C ASN A 5 -44.47 3.23 8.48
N ASN A 6 -44.41 4.03 7.42
CA ASN A 6 -44.99 3.68 6.11
C ASN A 6 -44.04 4.01 4.93
N ASN A 7 -42.77 3.60 5.06
CA ASN A 7 -41.84 3.52 3.94
C ASN A 7 -42.31 2.40 2.99
N SER A 8 -42.96 2.76 1.88
CA SER A 8 -43.35 1.78 0.86
C SER A 8 -42.18 1.48 -0.09
N PRO A 9 -42.03 0.23 -0.57
CA PRO A 9 -40.92 -0.16 -1.46
C PRO A 9 -41.01 0.44 -2.88
N HIS A 10 -42.00 1.29 -3.15
CA HIS A 10 -42.20 1.97 -4.43
C HIS A 10 -41.48 3.32 -4.54
N SER A 11 -40.86 3.83 -3.46
CA SER A 11 -40.16 5.12 -3.48
C SER A 11 -39.03 5.17 -4.50
N ASN A 12 -38.18 4.14 -4.56
CA ASN A 12 -36.90 4.14 -5.31
C ASN A 12 -36.96 3.60 -6.75
N THR A 13 -38.14 3.30 -7.32
CA THR A 13 -38.23 2.68 -8.66
C THR A 13 -37.55 3.50 -9.78
N PHE A 14 -37.53 4.84 -9.69
CA PHE A 14 -36.81 5.66 -10.66
C PHE A 14 -35.29 5.49 -10.57
N LEU A 15 -34.69 5.59 -9.38
CA LEU A 15 -33.24 5.36 -9.21
C LEU A 15 -32.85 3.94 -9.62
N LYS A 16 -33.67 2.93 -9.32
CA LYS A 16 -33.46 1.56 -9.79
C LYS A 16 -33.46 1.47 -11.32
N ASN A 17 -34.44 2.07 -12.01
CA ASN A 17 -34.50 2.07 -13.47
C ASN A 17 -33.33 2.87 -14.10
N LEU A 18 -32.89 3.96 -13.47
CA LEU A 18 -31.79 4.80 -13.93
C LEU A 18 -30.43 4.08 -13.76
N SER A 19 -30.22 3.47 -12.59
CA SER A 19 -29.11 2.56 -12.27
C SER A 19 -29.05 1.38 -13.24
N GLN A 20 -30.17 0.70 -13.49
CA GLN A 20 -30.26 -0.39 -14.47
C GLN A 20 -29.95 0.06 -15.90
N LYS A 21 -30.46 1.22 -16.34
CA LYS A 21 -30.15 1.76 -17.68
C LYS A 21 -28.66 2.12 -17.81
N LYS A 22 -28.09 2.82 -16.83
CA LYS A 22 -26.70 3.33 -16.88
C LYS A 22 -25.66 2.23 -16.69
N TYR A 23 -25.97 1.17 -15.93
CA TYR A 23 -25.06 0.07 -15.62
C TYR A 23 -25.41 -1.26 -16.32
N ALA A 24 -26.21 -1.23 -17.39
CA ALA A 24 -26.53 -2.41 -18.20
C ALA A 24 -25.28 -3.13 -18.73
N TRP A 25 -24.21 -2.38 -19.05
CA TRP A 25 -22.91 -2.93 -19.47
C TRP A 25 -22.26 -3.82 -18.40
N MET A 26 -22.56 -3.63 -17.10
CA MET A 26 -22.09 -4.53 -16.03
C MET A 26 -22.77 -5.90 -16.11
N GLU A 27 -24.00 -5.96 -16.64
CA GLU A 27 -24.70 -7.23 -16.86
C GLU A 27 -24.03 -8.02 -17.99
N GLU A 28 -23.72 -7.36 -19.12
CA GLU A 28 -23.01 -7.95 -20.26
C GLU A 28 -21.58 -8.40 -19.88
N ALA A 29 -20.81 -7.55 -19.17
CA ALA A 29 -19.47 -7.89 -18.70
C ALA A 29 -19.47 -9.11 -17.76
N SER A 30 -20.56 -9.31 -16.98
CA SER A 30 -20.72 -10.47 -16.10
C SER A 30 -21.08 -11.79 -16.81
N SER A 31 -21.31 -11.76 -18.13
CA SER A 31 -21.72 -12.95 -18.92
C SER A 31 -20.56 -13.71 -19.60
N ILE A 32 -19.35 -13.13 -19.65
CA ILE A 32 -18.22 -13.68 -20.40
C ILE A 32 -17.39 -14.65 -19.54
N THR A 33 -18.00 -15.75 -19.10
CA THR A 33 -17.27 -16.91 -18.55
C THR A 33 -17.89 -18.24 -18.99
N THR A 34 -17.05 -19.09 -19.62
CA THR A 34 -17.30 -20.48 -20.05
C THR A 34 -18.47 -20.74 -21.02
N PRO A 35 -18.22 -21.26 -22.25
CA PRO A 35 -19.27 -21.89 -23.04
C PRO A 35 -19.70 -23.23 -22.42
N PRO A 36 -20.98 -23.66 -22.56
CA PRO A 36 -21.45 -24.91 -21.98
C PRO A 36 -20.94 -26.13 -22.76
N PHE A 37 -20.35 -27.10 -22.05
CA PHE A 37 -20.03 -28.41 -22.62
C PHE A 37 -21.29 -29.18 -23.03
N PRO A 38 -21.28 -29.92 -24.15
CA PRO A 38 -22.45 -30.65 -24.63
C PRO A 38 -22.74 -31.89 -23.77
N VAL A 39 -23.84 -31.84 -23.00
CA VAL A 39 -24.32 -33.01 -22.25
C VAL A 39 -24.97 -34.01 -23.20
N ASN A 40 -24.29 -35.13 -23.45
CA ASN A 40 -24.85 -36.26 -24.20
C ASN A 40 -26.11 -36.80 -23.50
N LYS A 41 -27.27 -36.68 -24.16
CA LYS A 41 -28.50 -37.36 -23.73
C LYS A 41 -28.49 -38.81 -24.24
N PRO A 42 -28.83 -39.81 -23.41
CA PRO A 42 -29.23 -41.11 -23.93
C PRO A 42 -30.59 -40.99 -24.64
N ASN A 43 -30.75 -41.70 -25.75
CA ASN A 43 -32.03 -41.78 -26.46
C ASN A 43 -33.05 -42.61 -25.67
N ASN A 44 -34.31 -42.16 -25.65
CA ASN A 44 -35.47 -43.05 -25.73
C ASN A 44 -36.73 -42.30 -26.21
N THR A 45 -37.24 -42.74 -27.37
CA THR A 45 -38.65 -42.88 -27.76
C THR A 45 -39.73 -42.02 -27.07
N SER A 46 -40.33 -41.11 -27.85
CA SER A 46 -41.78 -41.01 -28.19
C SER A 46 -42.86 -41.33 -27.12
N GLU A 47 -43.98 -40.59 -26.99
CA GLU A 47 -44.92 -40.19 -28.06
C GLU A 47 -45.74 -38.88 -27.82
N GLN A 48 -46.41 -38.45 -28.90
CA GLN A 48 -47.72 -37.77 -29.08
C GLN A 48 -48.71 -37.62 -27.88
N LYS A 49 -49.73 -36.71 -27.84
CA LYS A 49 -50.08 -35.39 -28.48
C LYS A 49 -51.49 -34.95 -27.95
N VAL A 50 -51.75 -33.67 -27.60
CA VAL A 50 -53.12 -33.07 -27.37
C VAL A 50 -53.89 -33.67 -26.15
N SER A 51 -54.93 -33.09 -25.50
CA SER A 51 -55.68 -31.80 -25.46
C SER A 51 -55.51 -31.10 -24.08
N ALA A 52 -56.08 -29.95 -23.66
CA ALA A 52 -57.16 -29.01 -24.05
C ALA A 52 -58.63 -29.33 -23.64
N GLU A 53 -59.10 -28.78 -22.50
CA GLU A 53 -60.43 -28.13 -22.35
C GLU A 53 -60.54 -27.28 -21.04
N ALA A 54 -61.70 -26.65 -20.76
CA ALA A 54 -61.82 -25.42 -19.95
C ALA A 54 -62.69 -25.52 -18.65
N PRO A 55 -62.68 -24.50 -17.75
CA PRO A 55 -63.36 -24.53 -16.43
C PRO A 55 -64.79 -23.95 -16.48
N PRO A 56 -65.58 -24.00 -15.37
CA PRO A 56 -65.73 -22.77 -14.56
C PRO A 56 -66.07 -22.95 -13.04
N ARG A 57 -65.94 -21.85 -12.27
CA ARG A 57 -66.85 -21.25 -11.24
C ARG A 57 -67.71 -22.18 -10.31
N GLN A 58 -68.04 -21.87 -9.04
CA GLN A 58 -68.01 -20.60 -8.26
C GLN A 58 -68.30 -20.85 -6.75
N GLN A 59 -68.03 -19.84 -5.89
CA GLN A 59 -68.62 -19.66 -4.53
C GLN A 59 -68.21 -20.72 -3.46
N GLN A 60 -68.43 -20.56 -2.14
CA GLN A 60 -69.22 -19.57 -1.36
C GLN A 60 -68.57 -19.27 0.02
N GLN A 61 -69.07 -18.25 0.74
CA GLN A 61 -68.62 -17.87 2.10
C GLN A 61 -69.62 -18.29 3.21
N GLN A 62 -69.10 -18.59 4.41
CA GLN A 62 -69.70 -18.35 5.74
C GLN A 62 -68.57 -18.57 6.79
N GLN A 63 -68.26 -17.71 7.78
CA GLN A 63 -68.99 -16.81 8.69
C GLN A 63 -69.62 -17.47 9.93
N GLN A 64 -68.99 -17.23 11.11
CA GLN A 64 -69.53 -16.59 12.34
C GLN A 64 -68.38 -16.61 13.41
N GLN A 65 -68.08 -15.56 14.19
CA GLN A 65 -68.83 -14.94 15.31
C GLN A 65 -69.15 -15.98 16.42
N HIS A 66 -68.90 -15.77 17.73
CA HIS A 66 -68.71 -14.54 18.54
C HIS A 66 -67.78 -14.88 19.77
N SER A 67 -67.48 -14.08 20.82
CA SER A 67 -68.01 -12.82 21.39
C SER A 67 -66.92 -11.97 22.12
N SER A 68 -67.03 -11.72 23.44
CA SER A 68 -66.20 -10.95 24.43
C SER A 68 -66.81 -11.20 25.86
N PRO A 69 -66.62 -10.45 26.99
CA PRO A 69 -65.76 -9.27 27.32
C PRO A 69 -65.19 -9.12 28.79
N LYS A 70 -64.33 -8.09 29.00
CA LYS A 70 -64.09 -7.26 30.23
C LYS A 70 -63.43 -7.92 31.48
N LYS A 71 -62.49 -7.26 32.20
CA LYS A 71 -62.68 -6.02 33.02
C LYS A 71 -61.37 -5.22 33.33
N THR A 72 -61.43 -3.90 33.09
CA THR A 72 -61.02 -2.71 33.93
C THR A 72 -59.79 -2.73 34.87
N LYS A 73 -58.84 -1.77 34.77
CA LYS A 73 -58.70 -0.45 35.51
C LYS A 73 -58.45 -0.60 37.05
N LYS A 74 -57.64 0.20 37.79
CA LYS A 74 -57.06 1.57 37.58
C LYS A 74 -55.98 1.96 38.66
N GLN A 75 -55.02 2.83 38.30
CA GLN A 75 -54.45 4.00 39.06
C GLN A 75 -53.89 3.97 40.53
N LYS A 76 -52.66 4.54 40.66
CA LYS A 76 -52.15 5.60 41.59
C LYS A 76 -51.62 5.34 43.05
N LEU A 77 -50.35 5.76 43.21
CA LEU A 77 -49.72 6.64 44.25
C LEU A 77 -49.33 6.14 45.69
N THR A 78 -48.26 6.80 46.16
CA THR A 78 -47.44 6.77 47.41
C THR A 78 -48.03 7.68 48.53
N PRO A 79 -47.58 7.74 49.84
CA PRO A 79 -46.19 8.08 50.29
C PRO A 79 -45.63 7.64 51.70
N GLU A 80 -44.31 7.93 51.91
CA GLU A 80 -43.61 8.46 53.13
C GLU A 80 -43.43 7.66 54.46
N PRO A 81 -42.57 8.08 55.44
CA PRO A 81 -41.32 8.92 55.41
C PRO A 81 -40.12 8.52 56.37
N GLU A 82 -38.93 9.15 56.16
CA GLU A 82 -37.85 9.54 57.13
C GLU A 82 -37.02 8.48 57.95
N ILE A 83 -35.83 8.72 58.56
CA ILE A 83 -35.19 9.91 59.23
C ILE A 83 -33.63 10.05 59.03
N ALA A 84 -33.16 11.29 58.74
CA ALA A 84 -31.93 12.09 59.07
C ALA A 84 -30.47 11.55 59.34
N SER A 85 -29.51 12.50 59.33
CA SER A 85 -28.03 12.42 59.63
C SER A 85 -27.57 13.53 60.62
N PRO A 86 -26.30 13.58 61.16
CA PRO A 86 -25.38 14.71 60.80
C PRO A 86 -23.81 14.58 61.04
N TYR A 87 -23.03 15.40 60.28
CA TYR A 87 -21.74 16.15 60.52
C TYR A 87 -20.60 15.78 61.55
N ILE A 88 -19.34 15.61 61.05
CA ILE A 88 -18.09 16.50 61.14
C ILE A 88 -17.73 17.21 62.50
N PRO A 89 -16.45 17.26 63.07
CA PRO A 89 -15.14 17.67 62.44
C PRO A 89 -13.72 17.23 63.02
N LYS A 90 -12.62 17.51 62.26
CA LYS A 90 -11.20 17.95 62.55
C LYS A 90 -10.41 17.65 63.88
N LYS A 91 -9.10 17.27 63.83
CA LYS A 91 -7.82 18.08 64.11
C LYS A 91 -6.51 17.33 64.53
N GLN A 92 -5.39 17.70 63.86
CA GLN A 92 -3.91 17.77 64.17
C GLN A 92 -3.23 17.29 65.50
N LYS A 93 -1.94 16.84 65.36
CA LYS A 93 -0.68 17.00 66.20
C LYS A 93 0.09 15.67 66.41
N HIS A 94 1.43 15.55 66.56
CA HIS A 94 2.65 16.38 66.30
C HIS A 94 3.85 15.41 66.07
N ILE A 95 4.69 15.56 65.03
CA ILE A 95 6.05 16.18 65.00
C ILE A 95 7.05 15.78 66.11
N LYS A 96 8.13 15.04 65.74
CA LYS A 96 9.59 15.33 65.89
C LYS A 96 10.41 14.05 65.55
N SER A 97 11.34 13.92 64.58
CA SER A 97 12.43 14.77 64.01
C SER A 97 13.66 14.93 64.93
N PRO A 98 14.93 15.02 64.43
CA PRO A 98 15.55 14.55 63.16
C PRO A 98 16.99 13.98 63.46
N PRO A 99 18.14 14.25 62.77
CA PRO A 99 18.45 14.60 61.36
C PRO A 99 19.66 13.87 60.69
N SER A 100 19.73 13.89 59.35
CA SER A 100 20.97 14.07 58.52
C SER A 100 22.07 12.97 58.55
N ASN A 101 23.14 12.95 57.72
CA ASN A 101 23.66 13.92 56.72
C ASN A 101 24.58 13.24 55.66
N ASN A 102 24.78 13.89 54.49
CA ASN A 102 25.85 13.73 53.47
C ASN A 102 26.10 12.32 52.83
N MET A 103 26.38 12.10 51.53
CA MET A 103 26.97 12.86 50.39
C MET A 103 28.51 12.74 50.25
N ILE A 104 28.99 12.62 48.98
CA ILE A 104 30.38 12.76 48.44
C ILE A 104 31.17 11.47 48.07
N GLN A 105 31.25 11.25 46.74
CA GLN A 105 32.36 10.86 45.83
C GLN A 105 33.39 9.72 46.10
N GLU A 106 33.61 8.95 45.01
CA GLU A 106 34.89 8.50 44.41
C GLU A 106 35.99 7.79 45.24
N THR A 107 36.43 6.59 44.80
CA THR A 107 37.70 6.40 44.03
C THR A 107 37.96 4.94 43.61
N LEU A 108 38.68 4.77 42.49
CA LEU A 108 39.41 3.55 42.04
C LEU A 108 40.87 3.60 42.62
N PRO A 109 41.70 2.51 42.67
CA PRO A 109 41.94 1.56 41.56
C PRO A 109 42.43 0.11 41.89
N ASN A 110 42.87 -0.59 40.83
CA ASN A 110 43.41 -1.96 40.73
C ASN A 110 44.65 -2.32 41.58
N VAL A 111 44.81 -3.63 41.91
CA VAL A 111 46.10 -4.38 42.01
C VAL A 111 45.88 -5.85 41.50
N GLN A 112 46.96 -6.60 41.20
CA GLN A 112 46.99 -7.78 40.31
C GLN A 112 47.31 -9.15 40.98
N ASN A 113 47.01 -10.23 40.24
CA ASN A 113 47.72 -11.53 40.05
C ASN A 113 48.29 -12.38 41.23
N ASN A 114 47.95 -13.68 41.23
CA ASN A 114 48.85 -14.87 41.15
C ASN A 114 47.98 -16.17 41.28
N ILE A 115 48.04 -17.24 40.47
CA ILE A 115 49.08 -18.12 39.88
C ILE A 115 49.17 -19.52 40.59
N ASN A 116 48.84 -20.56 39.81
CA ASN A 116 49.19 -22.00 39.87
C ASN A 116 48.96 -22.89 41.13
N ASN A 117 48.30 -24.05 40.91
CA ASN A 117 48.98 -25.36 40.98
C ASN A 117 48.18 -26.52 40.32
N VAL A 118 48.83 -27.67 40.09
CA VAL A 118 48.32 -28.84 39.33
C VAL A 118 48.73 -30.16 40.01
N GLN A 119 47.88 -31.20 40.01
CA GLN A 119 48.29 -32.62 40.15
C GLN A 119 47.20 -33.64 39.73
N GLU A 120 47.59 -34.92 39.67
CA GLU A 120 46.85 -36.07 39.08
C GLU A 120 46.39 -37.10 40.17
N MET A 121 45.95 -38.36 39.95
CA MET A 121 45.99 -39.31 38.81
C MET A 121 45.05 -40.53 39.04
N LYS A 122 44.95 -41.40 38.02
CA LYS A 122 44.71 -42.88 38.07
C LYS A 122 43.29 -43.46 37.96
N VAL A 123 43.29 -44.78 37.68
CA VAL A 123 42.30 -45.61 36.97
C VAL A 123 42.39 -47.05 37.52
N GLU A 124 41.29 -47.81 37.55
CA GLU A 124 41.32 -49.27 37.75
C GLU A 124 40.12 -50.02 37.11
N THR A 125 40.34 -51.29 36.74
CA THR A 125 39.43 -52.31 36.18
C THR A 125 40.04 -53.71 36.52
N PRO A 126 39.49 -54.91 36.16
CA PRO A 126 38.26 -55.29 35.45
C PRO A 126 37.47 -56.44 36.16
N ILE A 127 36.57 -57.16 35.45
CA ILE A 127 36.42 -58.65 35.42
C ILE A 127 35.23 -59.06 34.50
N THR A 128 35.25 -60.27 33.95
CA THR A 128 34.24 -60.82 33.02
C THR A 128 33.96 -62.31 33.29
N GLU A 129 32.72 -62.79 33.10
CA GLU A 129 32.47 -64.17 32.64
C GLU A 129 31.07 -64.39 32.02
N ASN A 130 30.81 -65.59 31.49
CA ASN A 130 29.73 -65.91 30.52
C ASN A 130 28.62 -66.80 31.11
N ILE A 131 27.45 -66.85 30.43
CA ILE A 131 26.58 -68.04 30.34
C ILE A 131 25.69 -67.97 29.08
N VAL A 132 25.20 -69.11 28.60
CA VAL A 132 24.58 -69.32 27.27
C VAL A 132 23.12 -69.77 27.39
N HIS A 133 22.21 -69.31 26.50
CA HIS A 133 21.26 -70.17 25.74
C HIS A 133 20.25 -69.40 24.84
N LYS A 134 19.79 -70.08 23.79
CA LYS A 134 18.58 -69.89 22.94
C LYS A 134 17.85 -71.27 22.90
N PRO A 135 16.59 -71.44 22.40
CA PRO A 135 15.79 -70.55 21.52
C PRO A 135 14.25 -70.45 21.84
N VAL A 136 13.49 -69.67 21.02
CA VAL A 136 12.11 -69.94 20.47
C VAL A 136 10.95 -70.29 21.45
N GLU A 137 9.73 -69.72 21.42
CA GLU A 137 8.97 -68.90 20.43
C GLU A 137 7.79 -68.11 21.06
N ASN A 138 7.22 -67.13 20.34
CA ASN A 138 5.81 -66.64 20.38
C ASN A 138 5.17 -66.11 21.71
N THR A 139 4.33 -65.07 21.77
CA THR A 139 3.45 -64.40 20.77
C THR A 139 3.12 -62.93 21.14
N VAL A 140 2.92 -62.05 20.11
CA VAL A 140 1.99 -60.87 20.07
C VAL A 140 2.26 -59.64 20.98
N PRO A 141 1.97 -58.37 20.57
CA PRO A 141 1.80 -57.78 19.23
C PRO A 141 2.85 -56.70 18.89
N ARG A 142 3.18 -56.53 17.59
CA ARG A 142 3.81 -55.28 17.10
C ARG A 142 2.74 -54.23 16.80
N LYS A 143 2.86 -53.02 17.37
CA LYS A 143 2.15 -51.84 16.82
C LYS A 143 2.78 -51.43 15.48
N PRO A 144 2.01 -50.90 14.51
CA PRO A 144 2.52 -50.64 13.17
C PRO A 144 3.55 -49.50 13.16
N GLN A 145 4.66 -49.71 12.44
CA GLN A 145 5.51 -48.61 11.99
C GLN A 145 4.76 -47.84 10.89
N PRO A 146 4.66 -46.50 10.96
CA PRO A 146 4.09 -45.74 9.85
C PRO A 146 5.03 -45.83 8.65
N HIS A 147 4.52 -46.29 7.51
CA HIS A 147 5.25 -46.24 6.26
C HIS A 147 5.55 -44.77 5.89
N PHE A 148 6.79 -44.46 5.54
CA PHE A 148 7.13 -43.20 4.89
C PHE A 148 6.42 -43.12 3.53
N LYS A 149 5.27 -42.44 3.51
CA LYS A 149 4.62 -42.00 2.28
C LYS A 149 5.26 -40.69 1.83
N TYR A 150 5.50 -40.57 0.53
CA TYR A 150 5.96 -39.37 -0.14
C TYR A 150 5.17 -38.14 0.32
N THR A 151 5.86 -37.05 0.67
CA THR A 151 5.26 -35.75 0.94
C THR A 151 4.88 -35.07 -0.37
N THR A 152 3.79 -35.55 -0.99
CA THR A 152 3.10 -34.81 -2.04
C THR A 152 2.55 -33.52 -1.43
N PHE A 153 3.07 -32.35 -1.85
CA PHE A 153 2.51 -31.07 -1.44
C PHE A 153 1.07 -30.93 -1.97
N PRO A 154 0.04 -30.80 -1.12
CA PRO A 154 -1.33 -30.64 -1.60
C PRO A 154 -1.55 -29.20 -2.07
N VAL A 155 -1.53 -28.97 -3.38
CA VAL A 155 -1.92 -27.69 -3.97
C VAL A 155 -3.44 -27.54 -3.87
N LYS A 156 -3.94 -27.05 -2.73
CA LYS A 156 -5.32 -26.57 -2.55
C LYS A 156 -5.47 -25.76 -1.26
N GLY A 157 -6.00 -24.54 -1.39
CA GLY A 157 -6.56 -23.79 -0.25
C GLY A 157 -5.55 -23.18 0.73
N TYR A 158 -4.67 -22.29 0.25
CA TYR A 158 -4.16 -21.25 1.15
C TYR A 158 -5.26 -20.21 1.37
N ASN A 159 -5.99 -20.34 2.48
CA ASN A 159 -6.39 -19.13 3.19
C ASN A 159 -5.10 -18.38 3.54
N ILE A 160 -5.09 -17.06 3.35
CA ILE A 160 -4.05 -16.22 3.96
C ILE A 160 -4.28 -16.31 5.47
N LEU A 161 -3.45 -17.10 6.16
CA LEU A 161 -3.40 -17.05 7.62
C LEU A 161 -3.01 -15.63 8.01
N PRO A 162 -3.73 -14.96 8.93
CA PRO A 162 -3.30 -13.68 9.44
C PRO A 162 -1.90 -13.80 10.02
N THR A 163 -1.05 -12.80 9.81
CA THR A 163 0.26 -12.69 10.49
C THR A 163 0.14 -12.34 11.99
N ARG A 164 -1.09 -12.36 12.54
CA ARG A 164 -1.33 -12.41 13.99
C ARG A 164 -1.19 -13.86 14.48
N ASN A 165 -0.39 -14.03 15.53
CA ASN A 165 -0.18 -15.28 16.29
C ASN A 165 0.78 -16.31 15.67
N ILE A 166 2.01 -15.90 15.32
CA ILE A 166 3.18 -16.77 15.58
C ILE A 166 3.78 -16.43 16.95
N THR A 167 2.99 -16.62 18.01
CA THR A 167 3.56 -16.93 19.33
C THR A 167 3.97 -18.39 19.28
N SER A 168 5.21 -18.67 18.90
CA SER A 168 5.73 -20.04 18.93
C SER A 168 5.69 -20.55 20.37
N THR A 169 4.87 -21.57 20.63
CA THR A 169 4.95 -22.37 21.86
C THR A 169 6.11 -23.38 21.81
N PHE A 170 6.82 -23.44 20.68
CA PHE A 170 8.06 -24.19 20.51
C PHE A 170 9.26 -23.27 20.83
N ALA A 171 9.84 -23.49 22.02
CA ALA A 171 10.94 -22.75 22.64
C ALA A 171 10.69 -21.26 22.98
N ARG A 172 10.66 -20.95 24.29
CA ARG A 172 10.96 -19.60 24.82
C ARG A 172 12.48 -19.37 24.81
N ASN A 173 13.05 -19.20 23.63
CA ASN A 173 14.40 -18.67 23.46
C ASN A 173 14.29 -17.27 22.81
N ASP A 174 15.22 -16.36 23.11
CA ASP A 174 15.30 -15.08 22.39
C ASP A 174 15.49 -15.33 20.88
N THR A 175 14.52 -14.85 20.09
CA THR A 175 14.49 -14.99 18.62
C THR A 175 15.03 -13.75 17.89
N THR A 176 15.48 -12.73 18.62
CA THR A 176 16.01 -11.47 18.06
C THR A 176 17.54 -11.51 17.97
N TYR A 177 18.07 -11.43 16.74
CA TYR A 177 19.51 -11.48 16.41
C TYR A 177 20.13 -10.08 16.19
N PHE A 178 19.50 -9.03 16.70
CA PHE A 178 19.78 -7.61 16.42
C PHE A 178 20.12 -6.86 17.72
N PRO A 179 21.32 -6.26 17.87
CA PRO A 179 21.64 -5.38 19.00
C PRO A 179 20.99 -3.99 18.85
N GLY A 180 19.71 -3.90 19.22
CA GLY A 180 18.98 -2.64 19.30
C GLY A 180 17.80 -2.70 20.27
N ASN A 181 17.16 -1.55 20.48
CA ASN A 181 15.94 -1.47 21.27
C ASN A 181 14.79 -2.16 20.50
N LYS A 182 14.27 -3.24 21.10
CA LYS A 182 13.24 -4.10 20.49
C LYS A 182 11.91 -3.34 20.36
N ALA A 183 11.08 -3.72 19.38
CA ALA A 183 9.65 -3.44 19.46
C ALA A 183 9.11 -3.91 20.82
N GLY A 184 8.34 -3.05 21.50
CA GLY A 184 7.86 -3.27 22.87
C GLY A 184 8.88 -3.00 24.00
N ALA A 185 10.10 -2.56 23.71
CA ALA A 185 11.05 -2.12 24.74
C ALA A 185 10.61 -0.80 25.40
N GLU A 186 10.91 -0.62 26.69
CA GLU A 186 10.57 0.60 27.45
C GLU A 186 11.27 1.85 26.90
N GLU A 187 12.42 1.71 26.24
CA GLU A 187 13.18 2.83 25.64
C GLU A 187 12.58 3.39 24.34
N ILE A 188 11.67 2.67 23.68
CA ILE A 188 10.92 3.17 22.50
C ILE A 188 9.44 3.34 22.84
N SER A 189 8.86 2.45 23.67
CA SER A 189 7.45 2.52 24.05
C SER A 189 7.14 3.87 24.71
N PRO A 190 6.17 4.65 24.19
CA PRO A 190 5.86 5.95 24.76
C PRO A 190 5.28 5.82 26.18
N ASP A 191 5.60 6.78 27.06
CA ASP A 191 5.32 6.66 28.49
C ASP A 191 3.83 6.88 28.82
N PRO A 192 3.13 5.87 29.40
CA PRO A 192 1.75 6.03 29.84
C PRO A 192 1.57 7.06 30.97
N GLU A 193 2.59 7.33 31.80
CA GLU A 193 2.54 8.34 32.86
C GLU A 193 2.62 9.78 32.29
N GLU A 194 3.23 9.98 31.11
CA GLU A 194 3.22 11.26 30.39
C GLU A 194 1.97 11.48 29.51
N GLU A 195 0.90 10.70 29.69
CA GLU A 195 -0.37 10.78 28.95
C GLU A 195 -0.24 10.63 27.41
N TRP A 196 0.89 10.11 26.92
CA TRP A 196 1.26 10.01 25.49
C TRP A 196 1.47 11.40 24.83
N ARG A 197 2.07 12.34 25.57
CA ARG A 197 2.49 13.66 25.06
C ARG A 197 3.78 13.61 24.23
N ASP A 198 4.58 12.58 24.42
CA ASP A 198 5.78 12.25 23.64
C ASP A 198 5.47 11.65 22.24
N THR A 199 4.20 11.48 21.90
CA THR A 199 3.77 10.78 20.68
C THR A 199 3.04 11.74 19.74
N ILE A 200 3.62 12.00 18.56
CA ILE A 200 3.05 12.85 17.51
C ILE A 200 2.32 11.98 16.48
N ILE A 201 1.06 12.29 16.19
CA ILE A 201 0.27 11.63 15.14
C ILE A 201 0.30 12.49 13.89
N ILE A 202 0.79 11.97 12.76
CA ILE A 202 0.88 12.67 11.46
C ILE A 202 -0.07 12.01 10.45
N HIS A 203 -0.94 12.80 9.82
CA HIS A 203 -1.90 12.36 8.80
C HIS A 203 -1.86 13.30 7.57
N PRO A 204 -1.12 12.93 6.51
CA PRO A 204 -0.98 13.73 5.29
C PRO A 204 -2.15 13.55 4.30
N GLY A 205 -2.80 14.66 3.92
CA GLY A 205 -3.75 14.73 2.81
C GLY A 205 -3.25 15.64 1.68
N SER A 206 -3.91 15.61 0.50
CA SER A 206 -3.45 16.37 -0.69
C SER A 206 -3.63 17.88 -0.62
N ARG A 207 -4.42 18.38 0.34
CA ARG A 207 -4.65 19.82 0.58
C ARG A 207 -4.25 20.23 1.99
N ASN A 208 -4.56 19.40 2.98
CA ASN A 208 -4.30 19.64 4.40
C ASN A 208 -3.49 18.47 5.01
N LEU A 209 -2.47 18.83 5.79
CA LEU A 209 -1.73 17.99 6.71
C LEU A 209 -2.36 18.13 8.09
N ARG A 210 -2.62 17.01 8.78
CA ARG A 210 -3.14 17.01 10.15
C ARG A 210 -2.11 16.41 11.09
N LEU A 211 -1.70 17.17 12.09
CA LEU A 211 -0.72 16.73 13.09
C LEU A 211 -1.10 17.19 14.50
N GLY A 212 -0.55 16.54 15.52
CA GLY A 212 -0.86 16.81 16.92
C GLY A 212 -0.34 15.71 17.84
N PHE A 213 -0.40 15.93 19.14
CA PHE A 213 -0.02 14.91 20.13
C PHE A 213 -1.13 13.86 20.29
N ALA A 214 -0.76 12.61 20.58
CA ALA A 214 -1.72 11.53 20.80
C ALA A 214 -2.63 11.81 22.01
N SER A 215 -2.19 12.63 22.96
CA SER A 215 -2.97 13.18 24.09
C SER A 215 -4.12 14.11 23.67
N GLU A 216 -4.00 14.85 22.56
CA GLU A 216 -4.95 15.90 22.18
C GLU A 216 -6.32 15.38 21.71
N ALA A 217 -7.35 16.22 21.85
CA ALA A 217 -8.69 15.91 21.37
C ALA A 217 -8.83 16.01 19.84
N PHE A 218 -8.14 16.97 19.22
CA PHE A 218 -8.23 17.33 17.81
C PHE A 218 -6.84 17.66 17.24
N PRO A 219 -6.58 17.41 15.95
CA PRO A 219 -5.33 17.80 15.30
C PRO A 219 -5.27 19.30 14.99
N LYS A 220 -4.05 19.83 14.92
CA LYS A 220 -3.68 21.01 14.14
C LYS A 220 -3.83 20.69 12.65
N CYS A 221 -4.37 21.63 11.87
CA CYS A 221 -4.64 21.45 10.44
C CYS A 221 -3.89 22.51 9.64
N VAL A 222 -2.87 22.10 8.89
CA VAL A 222 -1.95 22.99 8.15
C VAL A 222 -2.07 22.69 6.66
N PRO A 223 -2.15 23.71 5.77
CA PRO A 223 -2.14 23.46 4.33
C PRO A 223 -0.87 22.72 3.88
N HIS A 224 -1.02 21.60 3.17
CA HIS A 224 0.07 20.71 2.75
C HIS A 224 0.74 21.21 1.46
N VAL A 225 1.26 22.43 1.52
CA VAL A 225 1.73 23.21 0.38
C VAL A 225 3.00 23.99 0.74
N ILE A 226 3.89 24.12 -0.25
CA ILE A 226 5.14 24.86 -0.16
C ILE A 226 5.23 25.83 -1.33
N ALA A 227 5.71 27.04 -1.09
CA ALA A 227 6.08 27.99 -2.14
C ALA A 227 7.61 28.11 -2.15
N ARG A 228 8.29 27.42 -3.07
CA ARG A 228 9.75 27.34 -3.13
C ARG A 228 10.33 28.30 -4.16
N ARG A 229 11.43 28.96 -3.81
CA ARG A 229 12.21 29.86 -4.66
C ARG A 229 13.13 29.08 -5.62
N PHE A 230 13.23 29.54 -6.85
CA PHE A 230 14.13 29.01 -7.87
C PHE A 230 15.18 30.08 -8.26
N LYS A 231 16.44 29.64 -8.44
CA LYS A 231 17.60 30.53 -8.60
C LYS A 231 17.88 30.92 -10.06
N THR A 232 17.36 30.14 -11.01
CA THR A 232 17.31 30.49 -12.44
C THR A 232 15.91 30.99 -12.78
N GLU A 233 15.82 32.04 -13.59
CA GLU A 233 14.60 32.32 -14.34
C GLU A 233 14.28 31.09 -15.20
N PHE A 234 13.06 30.58 -15.09
CA PHE A 234 12.60 29.53 -16.00
C PHE A 234 12.50 30.13 -17.42
N PRO A 235 12.65 29.33 -18.48
CA PRO A 235 11.93 29.62 -19.72
C PRO A 235 10.47 29.87 -19.34
N ASN A 236 9.82 30.87 -19.94
CA ASN A 236 8.38 31.03 -19.75
C ASN A 236 7.71 29.66 -19.99
N ASP A 237 6.81 29.24 -19.10
CA ASP A 237 5.91 28.10 -19.36
C ASP A 237 4.92 28.54 -20.46
N THR A 238 5.43 28.72 -21.69
CA THR A 238 4.68 28.79 -22.95
C THR A 238 4.29 27.39 -23.39
N THR A 239 3.96 26.52 -22.43
CA THR A 239 2.63 25.94 -22.51
C THR A 239 1.62 27.08 -22.25
N GLU A 240 1.29 27.81 -23.32
CA GLU A 240 -0.14 27.95 -23.57
C GLU A 240 -0.70 26.53 -23.44
N SER A 241 -1.67 26.31 -22.55
CA SER A 241 -2.34 25.02 -22.53
C SER A 241 -2.95 24.87 -23.91
N ASP A 242 -2.41 23.96 -24.74
CA ASP A 242 -2.93 23.69 -26.06
C ASP A 242 -4.44 23.59 -25.93
N MET A 243 -5.14 24.49 -26.64
CA MET A 243 -6.59 24.47 -26.69
C MET A 243 -7.01 23.33 -27.61
N ASP A 244 -6.66 22.10 -27.19
CA ASP A 244 -7.31 20.86 -27.59
C ASP A 244 -8.81 21.14 -27.45
N ALA A 245 -9.43 21.37 -28.60
CA ALA A 245 -10.85 21.66 -28.67
C ALA A 245 -11.59 20.47 -28.07
N THR A 246 -12.54 20.75 -27.18
CA THR A 246 -13.47 19.72 -26.72
C THR A 246 -14.06 19.05 -27.94
N THR A 247 -13.99 17.72 -28.02
CA THR A 247 -14.59 17.01 -29.14
C THR A 247 -16.11 17.11 -29.02
N GLU A 248 -16.82 17.15 -30.15
CA GLU A 248 -18.30 17.21 -30.16
C GLU A 248 -18.91 16.04 -29.35
N GLU A 249 -18.22 14.89 -29.33
CA GLU A 249 -18.56 13.70 -28.54
C GLU A 249 -18.38 13.89 -27.01
N GLU A 250 -17.42 14.71 -26.57
CA GLU A 250 -17.24 15.07 -25.15
C GLU A 250 -18.30 16.08 -24.69
N GLU A 251 -18.63 17.07 -25.53
CA GLU A 251 -19.69 18.04 -25.23
C GLU A 251 -21.08 17.40 -25.21
N GLU A 252 -21.36 16.45 -26.11
CA GLU A 252 -22.59 15.65 -26.09
C GLU A 252 -22.70 14.83 -24.80
N LYS A 253 -21.65 14.10 -24.40
CA LYS A 253 -21.62 13.33 -23.14
C LYS A 253 -21.79 14.20 -21.90
N HIS A 254 -21.12 15.36 -21.84
CA HIS A 254 -21.29 16.31 -20.74
C HIS A 254 -22.74 16.79 -20.68
N GLN A 255 -23.34 17.11 -21.83
CA GLN A 255 -24.74 17.57 -21.91
C GLN A 255 -25.74 16.45 -21.58
N GLU A 256 -25.48 15.19 -21.93
CA GLU A 256 -26.26 14.05 -21.44
C GLU A 256 -26.16 13.90 -19.91
N ALA A 257 -24.96 13.92 -19.35
CA ALA A 257 -24.73 13.81 -17.91
C ALA A 257 -25.42 14.94 -17.12
N LEU A 258 -25.35 16.18 -17.63
CA LEU A 258 -26.04 17.35 -17.08
C LEU A 258 -27.57 17.20 -17.10
N ASN A 259 -28.11 16.52 -18.12
CA ASN A 259 -29.53 16.17 -18.19
C ASN A 259 -29.92 15.02 -17.24
N GLU A 260 -29.02 14.06 -16.96
CA GLU A 260 -29.24 13.02 -15.95
C GLU A 260 -29.33 13.63 -14.54
N ILE A 261 -28.40 14.49 -14.13
CA ILE A 261 -28.42 15.10 -12.78
C ILE A 261 -29.61 16.05 -12.58
N LYS A 262 -29.96 16.87 -13.58
CA LYS A 262 -31.19 17.68 -13.56
C LYS A 262 -32.45 16.80 -13.47
N SER A 263 -32.41 15.59 -14.02
CA SER A 263 -33.50 14.61 -13.91
C SER A 263 -33.59 13.94 -12.52
N GLU A 264 -32.46 13.60 -11.87
CA GLU A 264 -32.49 13.10 -10.48
C GLU A 264 -33.02 14.16 -9.52
N LEU A 265 -32.53 15.40 -9.56
CA LEU A 265 -33.03 16.48 -8.70
C LEU A 265 -34.54 16.72 -8.89
N LYS A 266 -35.02 16.76 -10.14
CA LYS A 266 -36.44 16.91 -10.48
C LYS A 266 -37.29 15.76 -9.91
N TRP A 267 -36.76 14.54 -9.89
CA TRP A 267 -37.41 13.40 -9.26
C TRP A 267 -37.37 13.45 -7.73
N ARG A 268 -36.23 13.79 -7.12
CA ARG A 268 -36.08 13.96 -5.66
C ARG A 268 -37.06 15.00 -5.12
N MET A 269 -37.11 16.17 -5.74
CA MET A 269 -38.07 17.24 -5.41
C MET A 269 -39.52 16.74 -5.49
N LYS A 270 -39.88 15.96 -6.53
CA LYS A 270 -41.22 15.37 -6.67
C LYS A 270 -41.52 14.36 -5.55
N ASN A 271 -40.58 13.49 -5.19
CA ASN A 271 -40.72 12.53 -4.10
C ASN A 271 -40.84 13.22 -2.73
N ALA A 272 -40.07 14.29 -2.50
CA ALA A 272 -40.17 15.18 -1.35
C ALA A 272 -41.46 16.05 -1.35
N LYS A 273 -42.36 15.86 -2.33
CA LYS A 273 -43.63 16.59 -2.53
C LYS A 273 -43.44 18.10 -2.75
N ARG A 274 -42.25 18.51 -3.17
CA ARG A 274 -41.86 19.88 -3.49
C ARG A 274 -42.13 20.19 -4.96
N ARG A 275 -42.15 21.48 -5.29
CA ARG A 275 -42.31 21.99 -6.65
C ARG A 275 -41.03 22.72 -7.04
N ALA A 276 -40.56 22.52 -8.27
CA ALA A 276 -39.49 23.32 -8.84
C ALA A 276 -39.94 24.79 -8.97
N VAL A 277 -38.99 25.72 -8.87
CA VAL A 277 -39.28 27.16 -8.98
C VAL A 277 -39.45 27.53 -10.46
N PRO A 278 -40.58 28.14 -10.88
CA PRO A 278 -40.77 28.54 -12.27
C PRO A 278 -39.73 29.59 -12.70
N ASN A 279 -39.11 29.39 -13.87
CA ASN A 279 -38.09 30.28 -14.43
C ASN A 279 -36.97 30.66 -13.43
N ALA A 280 -36.44 29.67 -12.69
CA ALA A 280 -35.38 29.90 -11.72
C ALA A 280 -34.06 30.35 -12.38
N GLU A 281 -33.61 29.62 -13.40
CA GLU A 281 -32.41 29.89 -14.21
C GLU A 281 -32.41 31.31 -14.79
N GLY A 282 -33.52 31.76 -15.37
CA GLY A 282 -33.68 33.14 -15.85
C GLY A 282 -33.67 34.21 -14.75
N GLN A 283 -34.14 33.89 -13.53
CA GLN A 283 -34.06 34.80 -12.37
C GLN A 283 -32.66 34.89 -11.77
N VAL A 284 -31.89 33.79 -11.83
CA VAL A 284 -30.47 33.71 -11.47
C VAL A 284 -29.65 34.57 -12.44
N ILE A 285 -29.66 34.20 -13.73
CA ILE A 285 -28.87 34.87 -14.78
C ILE A 285 -29.21 36.37 -14.85
N GLY A 286 -30.50 36.73 -14.84
CA GLY A 286 -30.92 38.14 -14.91
C GLY A 286 -30.48 38.99 -13.72
N PHE A 287 -30.37 38.41 -12.52
CA PHE A 287 -29.81 39.11 -11.36
C PHE A 287 -28.29 39.18 -11.43
N ASN A 288 -27.61 38.05 -11.67
CA ASN A 288 -26.14 37.98 -11.65
C ASN A 288 -25.50 38.91 -12.71
N THR A 289 -26.10 38.98 -13.90
CA THR A 289 -25.69 39.90 -14.99
C THR A 289 -25.79 41.39 -14.60
N THR A 290 -26.54 41.73 -13.55
CA THR A 290 -26.73 43.11 -13.05
C THR A 290 -26.30 43.29 -11.60
N ALA A 291 -25.59 42.31 -11.02
CA ALA A 291 -25.23 42.30 -9.61
C ALA A 291 -24.27 43.44 -9.26
N PHE A 292 -24.60 44.18 -8.21
CA PHE A 292 -23.75 45.24 -7.69
C PHE A 292 -22.54 44.66 -6.93
N LYS A 293 -21.41 45.36 -6.99
CA LYS A 293 -20.21 45.07 -6.20
C LYS A 293 -19.81 46.29 -5.36
N GLU A 294 -19.64 46.07 -4.08
CA GLU A 294 -19.28 47.06 -3.08
C GLU A 294 -17.77 46.96 -2.77
N THR A 295 -17.08 48.09 -2.66
CA THR A 295 -15.65 48.11 -2.29
C THR A 295 -15.53 48.35 -0.79
N ILE A 296 -15.03 47.35 -0.07
CA ILE A 296 -14.76 47.43 1.36
C ILE A 296 -13.31 47.89 1.55
N LEU A 297 -13.14 49.02 2.22
CA LEU A 297 -11.83 49.54 2.60
C LEU A 297 -11.21 48.65 3.69
N ASP A 298 -9.91 48.42 3.61
CA ASP A 298 -9.13 47.50 4.46
C ASP A 298 -9.44 47.58 5.98
N HIS A 299 -9.70 48.78 6.50
CA HIS A 299 -10.01 48.99 7.93
C HIS A 299 -11.42 48.54 8.35
N ASN A 300 -12.27 48.14 7.40
CA ASN A 300 -13.62 47.64 7.62
C ASN A 300 -13.78 46.14 7.28
N ASP A 301 -12.71 45.46 6.85
CA ASP A 301 -12.71 44.00 6.61
C ASP A 301 -12.04 43.26 7.78
N PRO A 302 -12.80 42.76 8.78
CA PRO A 302 -12.25 42.06 9.94
C PRO A 302 -11.63 40.70 9.60
N TYR A 303 -11.77 40.24 8.34
CA TYR A 303 -11.17 39.01 7.82
C TYR A 303 -10.24 39.30 6.62
N LYS A 304 -9.65 40.51 6.57
CA LYS A 304 -8.63 40.86 5.58
C LYS A 304 -7.49 39.83 5.61
N VAL A 305 -7.10 39.33 4.44
CA VAL A 305 -5.94 38.45 4.29
C VAL A 305 -4.65 39.27 4.42
N GLU A 306 -3.77 38.84 5.32
CA GLU A 306 -2.39 39.31 5.37
C GLU A 306 -1.57 38.52 4.33
N TRP A 307 -1.11 39.23 3.29
CA TRP A 307 -0.32 38.64 2.21
C TRP A 307 1.15 38.53 2.61
N THR A 308 1.77 37.38 2.34
CA THR A 308 3.19 37.14 2.59
C THR A 308 4.06 37.98 1.67
N GLU A 309 4.94 38.81 2.21
CA GLU A 309 5.91 39.57 1.43
C GLU A 309 7.16 38.73 1.10
N ALA A 310 7.56 38.71 -0.18
CA ALA A 310 8.85 38.17 -0.58
C ALA A 310 9.97 39.15 -0.17
N THR A 311 10.76 38.79 0.84
CA THR A 311 11.84 39.64 1.37
C THR A 311 12.96 39.86 0.35
N LYS A 312 13.69 40.97 0.47
CA LYS A 312 14.76 41.34 -0.48
C LYS A 312 15.94 40.36 -0.47
N ASP A 313 16.25 39.79 0.68
CA ASP A 313 17.26 38.74 0.82
C ASP A 313 16.75 37.37 0.32
N GLY A 314 15.42 37.19 0.32
CA GLY A 314 14.69 36.17 -0.44
C GLY A 314 14.79 34.76 0.12
N VAL A 315 14.00 34.48 1.15
CA VAL A 315 13.84 33.16 1.80
C VAL A 315 13.65 32.05 0.77
N ASP A 316 14.36 30.91 0.92
CA ASP A 316 14.33 29.81 -0.06
C ASP A 316 12.94 29.16 -0.21
N TYR A 317 12.08 29.20 0.81
CA TYR A 317 10.69 28.69 0.73
C TYR A 317 9.77 29.28 1.81
N PHE A 318 8.45 29.17 1.58
CA PHE A 318 7.40 29.37 2.58
C PHE A 318 6.52 28.12 2.67
N VAL A 319 5.90 27.86 3.83
CA VAL A 319 5.06 26.67 4.11
C VAL A 319 3.63 27.08 4.48
N GLY A 320 2.66 26.23 4.12
CA GLY A 320 1.30 26.28 4.67
C GLY A 320 0.54 27.56 4.32
N GLU A 321 -0.09 28.17 5.33
CA GLU A 321 -0.85 29.42 5.16
C GLU A 321 0.01 30.55 4.56
N LYS A 322 1.30 30.64 4.93
CA LYS A 322 2.25 31.61 4.36
C LYS A 322 2.51 31.36 2.86
N ALA A 323 2.42 30.11 2.40
CA ALA A 323 2.56 29.74 1.00
C ALA A 323 1.27 29.96 0.19
N ILE A 324 0.09 29.75 0.79
CA ILE A 324 -1.20 30.09 0.16
C ILE A 324 -1.32 31.61 -0.01
N ASN A 325 -0.96 32.37 1.02
CA ASN A 325 -1.06 33.83 1.04
C ASN A 325 0.16 34.54 0.41
N LEU A 326 1.03 33.83 -0.32
CA LEU A 326 2.10 34.44 -1.12
C LEU A 326 1.56 34.89 -2.49
N PRO A 327 1.59 36.18 -2.84
CA PRO A 327 1.24 36.63 -4.18
C PRO A 327 2.32 36.19 -5.19
N VAL A 328 1.98 35.22 -6.05
CA VAL A 328 2.89 34.70 -7.09
C VAL A 328 2.44 35.22 -8.47
N PRO A 329 2.92 36.40 -8.92
CA PRO A 329 2.65 36.90 -10.26
C PRO A 329 3.36 36.05 -11.33
N LYS A 330 2.87 36.12 -12.58
CA LYS A 330 3.54 35.51 -13.74
C LYS A 330 4.96 36.09 -13.87
N GLY A 331 5.97 35.23 -13.87
CA GLY A 331 7.39 35.60 -13.82
C GLY A 331 8.03 35.67 -12.43
N SER A 332 7.32 35.28 -11.36
CA SER A 332 7.89 35.17 -10.00
C SER A 332 8.98 34.08 -9.92
N GLN A 333 9.98 34.30 -9.05
CA GLN A 333 10.97 33.28 -8.69
C GLN A 333 10.39 32.16 -7.79
N TYR A 334 9.20 32.36 -7.21
CA TYR A 334 8.53 31.35 -6.37
C TYR A 334 7.54 30.51 -7.20
N ARG A 335 7.55 29.19 -7.02
CA ARG A 335 6.53 28.28 -7.55
C ARG A 335 5.84 27.55 -6.40
N ILE A 336 4.51 27.57 -6.39
CA ILE A 336 3.69 26.86 -5.42
C ILE A 336 3.61 25.38 -5.82
N ARG A 337 3.79 24.48 -4.85
CA ARG A 337 3.77 23.02 -5.05
C ARG A 337 3.05 22.31 -3.90
N TYR A 338 2.39 21.22 -4.25
CA TYR A 338 1.74 20.29 -3.32
C TYR A 338 2.53 18.97 -3.39
N PRO A 339 3.36 18.60 -2.39
CA PRO A 339 4.19 17.39 -2.48
C PRO A 339 3.38 16.08 -2.44
N TRP A 340 2.16 16.14 -1.90
CA TRP A 340 1.23 15.02 -1.77
C TRP A 340 0.04 15.23 -2.70
N LYS A 341 -0.22 14.27 -3.61
CA LYS A 341 -1.24 14.37 -4.67
C LYS A 341 -1.90 13.01 -4.86
N TYR A 342 -3.23 12.96 -4.98
CA TYR A 342 -4.00 11.70 -5.12
C TYR A 342 -3.71 10.61 -4.05
N GLY A 343 -3.23 10.96 -2.86
CA GLY A 343 -2.83 9.97 -1.85
C GLY A 343 -1.44 9.35 -2.07
N THR A 344 -0.56 9.99 -2.83
CA THR A 344 0.84 9.56 -2.96
C THR A 344 1.77 10.75 -3.23
N PHE A 345 3.06 10.48 -3.40
CA PHE A 345 4.04 11.50 -3.77
C PHE A 345 3.77 12.09 -5.16
N ASN A 346 3.90 13.41 -5.28
CA ASN A 346 3.58 14.12 -6.51
C ASN A 346 4.64 13.89 -7.60
N ARG A 347 4.40 12.89 -8.46
CA ARG A 347 5.24 12.54 -9.61
C ARG A 347 5.14 13.52 -10.81
N GLN A 348 4.23 14.49 -10.79
CA GLN A 348 3.97 15.39 -11.93
C GLN A 348 4.73 16.71 -11.83
N ASP A 349 4.78 17.31 -10.64
CA ASP A 349 5.30 18.67 -10.45
C ASP A 349 6.79 18.71 -10.00
N TYR A 350 7.47 17.54 -9.98
CA TYR A 350 8.79 17.32 -9.37
C TYR A 350 9.77 16.55 -10.27
N SER A 351 11.07 16.78 -10.05
CA SER A 351 12.18 16.25 -10.85
C SER A 351 12.93 15.05 -10.23
N SER A 352 12.54 14.60 -9.03
CA SER A 352 13.04 13.37 -8.40
C SER A 352 12.22 13.04 -7.15
N LEU A 353 12.34 11.81 -6.65
CA LEU A 353 11.76 11.40 -5.36
C LEU A 353 12.31 12.24 -4.19
N ASN A 354 13.63 12.43 -4.15
CA ASN A 354 14.31 13.23 -3.13
C ASN A 354 13.84 14.70 -3.13
N ALA A 355 13.48 15.25 -4.30
CA ALA A 355 12.91 16.59 -4.38
C ALA A 355 11.48 16.69 -3.82
N VAL A 356 10.68 15.61 -3.88
CA VAL A 356 9.39 15.56 -3.17
C VAL A 356 9.63 15.43 -1.66
N LEU A 357 10.52 14.50 -1.25
CA LEU A 357 10.81 14.22 0.16
C LEU A 357 11.38 15.45 0.88
N GLY A 358 12.30 16.21 0.27
CA GLY A 358 12.82 17.45 0.86
C GLY A 358 11.78 18.57 0.99
N ASP A 359 10.73 18.57 0.16
CA ASP A 359 9.59 19.49 0.31
C ASP A 359 8.61 18.98 1.39
N ILE A 360 8.46 17.67 1.56
CA ILE A 360 7.69 17.05 2.67
C ILE A 360 8.37 17.30 4.01
N GLU A 361 9.67 17.00 4.13
CA GLU A 361 10.49 17.25 5.33
C GLU A 361 10.41 18.72 5.75
N ALA A 362 10.53 19.65 4.79
CA ALA A 362 10.42 21.09 5.04
C ALA A 362 9.03 21.48 5.57
N ILE A 363 7.93 21.01 4.96
CA ILE A 363 6.58 21.31 5.45
C ILE A 363 6.37 20.72 6.86
N TRP A 364 6.77 19.47 7.08
CA TRP A 364 6.49 18.77 8.34
C TRP A 364 7.37 19.30 9.49
N THR A 365 8.63 19.64 9.21
CA THR A 365 9.51 20.33 10.17
C THR A 365 8.94 21.68 10.59
N GLU A 366 8.62 22.56 9.63
CA GLU A 366 8.06 23.88 9.93
C GLU A 366 6.72 23.79 10.67
N ALA A 367 5.83 22.88 10.26
CA ALA A 367 4.52 22.71 10.88
C ALA A 367 4.59 22.12 12.30
N ILE A 368 5.56 21.25 12.60
CA ILE A 368 5.78 20.77 13.98
C ILE A 368 6.37 21.89 14.85
N ILE A 369 7.32 22.67 14.33
CA ILE A 369 7.88 23.83 15.04
C ILE A 369 6.81 24.89 15.30
N SER A 370 5.96 25.23 14.31
CA SER A 370 4.98 26.31 14.44
C SER A 370 3.72 25.93 15.20
N GLU A 371 3.23 24.69 15.05
CA GLU A 371 1.95 24.29 15.63
C GLU A 371 2.09 23.51 16.95
N LEU A 372 3.21 22.82 17.19
CA LEU A 372 3.43 22.03 18.41
C LEU A 372 4.51 22.63 19.33
N GLU A 373 5.16 23.72 18.91
CA GLU A 373 6.18 24.46 19.69
C GLU A 373 7.42 23.61 20.04
N ILE A 374 7.75 22.61 19.21
CA ILE A 374 8.90 21.68 19.42
C ILE A 374 10.09 22.12 18.56
N GLU A 375 11.28 22.30 19.16
CA GLU A 375 12.50 22.55 18.40
C GLU A 375 12.99 21.29 17.65
N ARG A 376 13.54 21.46 16.42
CA ARG A 376 14.07 20.35 15.61
C ARG A 376 15.15 19.51 16.33
N ALA A 377 15.87 20.10 17.28
CA ALA A 377 16.87 19.40 18.08
C ALA A 377 16.27 18.35 19.05
N ASP A 378 14.98 18.44 19.34
CA ASP A 378 14.28 17.61 20.33
C ASP A 378 13.32 16.59 19.72
N PHE A 379 13.20 16.51 18.38
CA PHE A 379 12.42 15.47 17.69
C PHE A 379 12.82 14.04 18.13
N LYS A 380 14.10 13.84 18.50
CA LYS A 380 14.66 12.61 19.12
C LYS A 380 14.02 12.17 20.43
N ASN A 381 13.26 13.04 21.09
CA ASN A 381 12.53 12.74 22.32
C ASN A 381 11.11 12.22 22.01
N TYR A 382 10.65 12.35 20.76
CA TYR A 382 9.28 12.05 20.34
C TYR A 382 9.19 10.82 19.43
N ASN A 383 8.08 10.11 19.56
CA ASN A 383 7.65 9.04 18.67
C ASN A 383 6.65 9.55 17.63
N VAL A 384 6.56 8.92 16.46
CA VAL A 384 5.63 9.30 15.38
C VAL A 384 4.69 8.17 15.00
N VAL A 385 3.39 8.46 14.86
CA VAL A 385 2.44 7.58 14.16
C VAL A 385 2.12 8.19 12.81
N ILE A 386 2.62 7.61 11.73
CA ILE A 386 2.31 8.03 10.36
C ILE A 386 1.10 7.26 9.84
N VAL A 387 0.03 8.00 9.51
CA VAL A 387 -1.11 7.46 8.77
C VAL A 387 -0.76 7.42 7.29
N ILE A 388 -0.95 6.27 6.66
CA ILE A 388 -0.71 6.06 5.22
C ILE A 388 -1.98 5.56 4.51
N PRO A 389 -2.13 5.79 3.20
CA PRO A 389 -3.24 5.24 2.44
C PRO A 389 -3.32 3.71 2.39
N ASP A 390 -4.53 3.18 2.21
CA ASP A 390 -4.78 1.73 2.19
C ASP A 390 -4.01 0.98 1.09
N THR A 391 -3.65 1.68 0.03
CA THR A 391 -2.72 1.24 -1.02
C THR A 391 -1.65 2.31 -1.18
N PHE A 392 -0.41 1.99 -0.80
CA PHE A 392 0.75 2.86 -0.91
C PHE A 392 1.97 2.06 -1.38
N ASN A 393 2.86 2.67 -2.16
CA ASN A 393 4.03 1.98 -2.72
C ASN A 393 5.07 1.69 -1.62
N ARG A 394 5.61 0.46 -1.58
CA ARG A 394 6.55 0.02 -0.54
C ARG A 394 7.84 0.85 -0.53
N THR A 395 8.42 1.16 -1.68
CA THR A 395 9.63 2.00 -1.78
C THR A 395 9.38 3.39 -1.20
N TYR A 396 8.26 4.03 -1.58
CA TYR A 396 7.88 5.34 -1.03
C TYR A 396 7.65 5.31 0.48
N LEU A 397 7.14 4.19 1.03
CA LEU A 397 7.01 4.01 2.47
C LEU A 397 8.39 3.91 3.15
N CYS A 398 9.31 3.10 2.61
CA CYS A 398 10.66 2.97 3.16
C CYS A 398 11.41 4.31 3.15
N GLU A 399 11.30 5.11 2.09
CA GLU A 399 11.87 6.46 2.05
C GLU A 399 11.22 7.41 3.07
N LEU A 400 9.89 7.35 3.26
CA LEU A 400 9.18 8.18 4.24
C LEU A 400 9.54 7.82 5.69
N VAL A 401 9.69 6.54 5.99
CA VAL A 401 10.18 6.04 7.30
C VAL A 401 11.63 6.48 7.51
N THR A 402 12.47 6.41 6.47
CA THR A 402 13.87 6.86 6.54
C THR A 402 13.96 8.38 6.76
N MET A 403 13.11 9.18 6.10
CA MET A 403 12.98 10.62 6.36
C MET A 403 12.67 10.90 7.84
N LEU A 404 11.70 10.21 8.42
CA LEU A 404 11.30 10.40 9.82
C LEU A 404 12.38 9.93 10.81
N LEU A 405 12.98 8.75 10.62
CA LEU A 405 13.94 8.18 11.57
C LEU A 405 15.39 8.69 11.40
N ARG A 406 15.91 8.81 10.17
CA ARG A 406 17.33 9.15 9.90
C ARG A 406 17.60 10.64 9.55
N TYR A 407 16.58 11.42 9.17
CA TYR A 407 16.76 12.84 8.77
C TYR A 407 16.02 13.84 9.68
N MET A 408 14.83 13.47 10.17
CA MET A 408 14.11 14.19 11.23
C MET A 408 14.45 13.67 12.64
N ASN A 409 15.17 12.54 12.74
CA ASN A 409 15.68 11.95 13.98
C ASN A 409 14.61 11.63 15.04
N PHE A 410 13.41 11.18 14.66
CA PHE A 410 12.42 10.72 15.65
C PHE A 410 12.84 9.40 16.34
N ARG A 411 12.46 9.23 17.61
CA ARG A 411 12.86 8.09 18.47
C ARG A 411 12.39 6.73 17.92
N GLY A 412 11.14 6.68 17.47
CA GLY A 412 10.52 5.50 16.88
C GLY A 412 9.22 5.82 16.16
N ILE A 413 8.72 4.87 15.38
CA ILE A 413 7.60 5.07 14.47
C ILE A 413 6.60 3.89 14.45
N ILE A 414 5.31 4.20 14.32
CA ILE A 414 4.27 3.26 13.84
C ILE A 414 3.76 3.75 12.49
N VAL A 415 3.63 2.81 11.53
CA VAL A 415 2.91 3.01 10.28
C VAL A 415 1.51 2.36 10.40
N GLN A 416 0.44 3.07 10.03
CA GLN A 416 -0.91 2.50 10.02
C GLN A 416 -1.78 2.99 8.86
N GLN A 417 -2.68 2.14 8.35
CA GLN A 417 -3.55 2.43 7.21
C GLN A 417 -4.73 3.35 7.58
N GLU A 418 -5.08 4.27 6.69
CA GLU A 418 -6.11 5.31 6.89
C GLU A 418 -7.51 4.73 7.22
N SER A 419 -7.96 3.66 6.55
CA SER A 419 -9.26 3.06 6.85
C SER A 419 -9.25 2.23 8.15
N THR A 420 -8.13 1.58 8.45
CA THR A 420 -7.94 0.91 9.76
C THR A 420 -8.01 1.95 10.88
N CYS A 421 -7.32 3.09 10.74
CA CYS A 421 -7.45 4.24 11.63
C CYS A 421 -8.89 4.76 11.71
N ALA A 422 -9.62 4.92 10.60
CA ALA A 422 -11.02 5.35 10.63
C ALA A 422 -11.89 4.46 11.52
N THR A 423 -11.72 3.13 11.48
CA THR A 423 -12.48 2.21 12.35
C THR A 423 -12.13 2.32 13.84
N TYR A 424 -10.86 2.54 14.19
CA TYR A 424 -10.46 2.85 15.57
C TYR A 424 -11.05 4.18 16.06
N GLY A 425 -11.12 5.20 15.19
CA GLY A 425 -11.74 6.49 15.52
C GLY A 425 -13.26 6.38 15.67
N ALA A 426 -13.90 5.54 14.85
CA ALA A 426 -15.33 5.24 14.91
C ALA A 426 -15.72 4.30 16.06
N GLY A 427 -14.76 3.57 16.65
CA GLY A 427 -15.00 2.60 17.72
C GLY A 427 -15.74 1.33 17.26
N VAL A 428 -15.60 0.93 16.00
CA VAL A 428 -16.21 -0.30 15.44
C VAL A 428 -15.15 -1.29 14.99
N SER A 429 -15.43 -2.60 15.05
CA SER A 429 -14.48 -3.62 14.57
C SER A 429 -14.65 -3.95 13.07
N SER A 430 -15.85 -3.80 12.51
CA SER A 430 -16.13 -4.11 11.10
C SER A 430 -17.07 -3.11 10.44
N ALA A 431 -16.61 -2.51 9.35
CA ALA A 431 -17.30 -1.48 8.58
C ALA A 431 -16.71 -1.34 7.18
N VAL A 432 -17.45 -0.64 6.31
CA VAL A 432 -16.96 -0.10 5.03
C VAL A 432 -16.52 1.33 5.29
N VAL A 433 -15.26 1.65 5.08
CA VAL A 433 -14.77 3.03 5.15
C VAL A 433 -14.83 3.65 3.75
N VAL A 434 -15.37 4.87 3.69
CA VAL A 434 -15.45 5.70 2.49
C VAL A 434 -14.78 7.03 2.83
N ASP A 435 -13.50 7.17 2.50
CA ASP A 435 -12.75 8.42 2.65
C ASP A 435 -12.88 9.27 1.40
N ILE A 436 -13.71 10.31 1.45
CA ILE A 436 -13.84 11.31 0.38
C ILE A 436 -12.90 12.47 0.70
N GLY A 437 -11.68 12.37 0.20
CA GLY A 437 -10.66 13.40 0.32
C GLY A 437 -10.85 14.55 -0.68
N ALA A 438 -9.83 15.41 -0.78
CA ALA A 438 -9.82 16.50 -1.74
C ALA A 438 -9.66 16.00 -3.19
N GLN A 439 -8.77 15.04 -3.45
CA GLN A 439 -8.42 14.60 -4.82
C GLN A 439 -8.69 13.12 -5.09
N LYS A 440 -8.97 12.34 -4.06
CA LYS A 440 -9.20 10.91 -4.12
C LYS A 440 -10.38 10.53 -3.24
N THR A 441 -11.09 9.50 -3.65
CA THR A 441 -12.06 8.77 -2.84
C THR A 441 -11.54 7.34 -2.67
N ASN A 442 -11.26 6.93 -1.43
CA ASN A 442 -10.85 5.55 -1.12
C ASN A 442 -11.99 4.80 -0.43
N ILE A 443 -12.20 3.55 -0.85
CA ILE A 443 -13.29 2.68 -0.39
C ILE A 443 -12.68 1.33 -0.03
N THR A 444 -12.88 0.92 1.23
CA THR A 444 -12.22 -0.26 1.82
C THR A 444 -13.12 -0.90 2.87
N CYS A 445 -13.25 -2.22 2.86
CA CYS A 445 -13.87 -2.97 3.94
C CYS A 445 -12.83 -3.39 5.00
N ILE A 446 -13.17 -3.16 6.27
CA ILE A 446 -12.37 -3.54 7.45
C ILE A 446 -13.12 -4.62 8.25
N GLU A 447 -12.37 -5.59 8.77
CA GLU A 447 -12.89 -6.63 9.67
C GLU A 447 -11.87 -6.93 10.78
N ASP A 448 -12.28 -6.69 12.04
CA ASP A 448 -11.49 -6.82 13.27
C ASP A 448 -10.10 -6.16 13.22
N GLY A 449 -10.06 -4.96 12.63
CA GLY A 449 -8.86 -4.15 12.42
C GLY A 449 -8.01 -4.54 11.21
N VAL A 450 -8.45 -5.51 10.40
CA VAL A 450 -7.75 -5.98 9.19
C VAL A 450 -8.43 -5.44 7.94
N CYS A 451 -7.62 -4.86 7.05
CA CYS A 451 -8.08 -4.35 5.75
C CYS A 451 -8.24 -5.47 4.72
N GLN A 452 -9.45 -5.64 4.18
CA GLN A 452 -9.76 -6.67 3.17
C GLN A 452 -9.20 -6.26 1.80
N VAL A 453 -8.12 -6.91 1.35
CA VAL A 453 -7.36 -6.50 0.15
C VAL A 453 -8.23 -6.41 -1.11
N ASP A 454 -9.06 -7.41 -1.38
CA ASP A 454 -9.89 -7.47 -2.59
C ASP A 454 -11.05 -6.45 -2.60
N SER A 455 -11.29 -5.76 -1.48
CA SER A 455 -12.28 -4.69 -1.37
C SER A 455 -11.75 -3.32 -1.84
N ARG A 456 -10.42 -3.13 -1.80
CA ARG A 456 -9.77 -1.82 -1.98
C ARG A 456 -10.06 -1.23 -3.36
N ILE A 457 -10.79 -0.12 -3.37
CA ILE A 457 -11.05 0.70 -4.55
C ILE A 457 -10.57 2.12 -4.27
N SER A 458 -9.81 2.70 -5.21
CA SER A 458 -9.38 4.09 -5.19
C SER A 458 -9.85 4.80 -6.45
N ILE A 459 -10.50 5.95 -6.30
CA ILE A 459 -11.06 6.75 -7.39
C ILE A 459 -10.42 8.13 -7.34
N SER A 460 -9.93 8.63 -8.47
CA SER A 460 -9.17 9.89 -8.55
C SER A 460 -10.07 11.13 -8.64
N ILE A 461 -11.16 11.13 -7.85
CA ILE A 461 -12.19 12.17 -7.72
C ILE A 461 -12.35 12.53 -6.24
N GLY A 462 -12.50 13.82 -5.92
CA GLY A 462 -12.84 14.29 -4.57
C GLY A 462 -13.41 15.71 -4.52
N GLY A 463 -13.28 16.35 -3.35
CA GLY A 463 -13.77 17.72 -3.11
C GLY A 463 -13.20 18.81 -4.04
N ASP A 464 -11.99 18.63 -4.59
CA ASP A 464 -11.40 19.48 -5.64
C ASP A 464 -12.30 19.50 -6.89
N ASP A 465 -12.90 18.37 -7.26
CA ASP A 465 -13.67 18.22 -8.49
C ASP A 465 -15.10 18.75 -8.33
N ILE A 466 -15.67 18.62 -7.12
CA ILE A 466 -16.88 19.36 -6.71
C ILE A 466 -16.64 20.87 -6.82
N THR A 467 -15.48 21.35 -6.37
CA THR A 467 -15.09 22.79 -6.40
C THR A 467 -15.07 23.31 -7.84
N LYS A 468 -14.44 22.56 -8.78
CA LYS A 468 -14.41 22.90 -10.21
C LYS A 468 -15.79 22.89 -10.84
N THR A 469 -16.57 21.83 -10.59
CA THR A 469 -17.93 21.68 -11.14
C THR A 469 -18.84 22.81 -10.68
N PHE A 470 -18.75 23.19 -9.40
CA PHE A 470 -19.51 24.30 -8.84
C PHE A 470 -19.12 25.65 -9.44
N ALA A 471 -17.81 25.93 -9.56
CA ALA A 471 -17.31 27.14 -10.22
C ALA A 471 -17.75 27.22 -11.70
N SER A 472 -17.73 26.10 -12.43
CA SER A 472 -18.23 26.00 -13.81
C SER A 472 -19.72 26.34 -13.91
N PHE A 473 -20.56 25.77 -13.05
CA PHE A 473 -22.00 26.07 -13.02
C PHE A 473 -22.31 27.52 -12.65
N LEU A 474 -21.58 28.09 -11.69
CA LEU A 474 -21.69 29.51 -11.35
C LEU A 474 -21.34 30.39 -12.58
N LEU A 475 -20.25 30.10 -13.28
CA LEU A 475 -19.82 30.85 -14.46
C LEU A 475 -20.82 30.75 -15.63
N ALA A 476 -21.38 29.55 -15.88
CA ALA A 476 -22.47 29.36 -16.83
C ALA A 476 -23.67 30.27 -16.50
N ASN A 477 -24.04 30.32 -15.22
CA ASN A 477 -25.12 31.16 -14.69
C ASN A 477 -24.68 32.60 -14.32
N LYS A 478 -23.65 33.10 -15.02
CA LYS A 478 -23.14 34.50 -15.03
C LYS A 478 -22.60 35.00 -13.70
N PHE A 479 -21.78 34.19 -13.02
CA PHE A 479 -21.12 34.54 -11.77
C PHE A 479 -20.53 35.97 -11.76
N PRO A 480 -20.91 36.85 -10.81
CA PRO A 480 -20.51 38.27 -10.82
C PRO A 480 -19.00 38.55 -10.73
N TYR A 481 -18.20 37.57 -10.31
CA TYR A 481 -16.75 37.63 -10.37
C TYR A 481 -16.24 36.80 -11.57
N GLU A 482 -16.56 37.30 -12.77
CA GLU A 482 -16.41 36.61 -14.05
C GLU A 482 -14.99 36.11 -14.39
N ASN A 483 -13.96 36.74 -13.81
CA ASN A 483 -12.54 36.49 -14.11
C ASN A 483 -11.84 35.65 -13.02
N ILE A 484 -12.57 34.74 -12.37
CA ILE A 484 -12.03 33.84 -11.34
C ILE A 484 -11.02 32.86 -11.95
N ASP A 485 -9.77 32.89 -11.48
CA ASP A 485 -8.67 32.05 -11.99
C ASP A 485 -8.31 30.95 -10.99
N LEU A 486 -8.90 29.76 -11.18
CA LEU A 486 -8.68 28.57 -10.36
C LEU A 486 -7.23 28.02 -10.40
N SER A 487 -6.33 28.59 -11.21
CA SER A 487 -4.89 28.30 -11.11
C SER A 487 -4.21 29.06 -9.97
N THR A 488 -4.85 30.12 -9.44
CA THR A 488 -4.34 30.92 -8.31
C THR A 488 -4.87 30.43 -6.97
N THR A 489 -4.07 30.55 -5.90
CA THR A 489 -4.42 30.05 -4.57
C THR A 489 -5.61 30.78 -3.93
N PHE A 490 -5.72 32.09 -4.13
CA PHE A 490 -6.78 32.90 -3.51
C PHE A 490 -8.15 32.71 -4.18
N ASP A 491 -8.20 32.59 -5.50
CA ASP A 491 -9.46 32.29 -6.21
C ASP A 491 -9.88 30.83 -6.04
N TRP A 492 -8.92 29.89 -5.95
CA TRP A 492 -9.21 28.51 -5.53
C TRP A 492 -9.83 28.48 -4.12
N ARG A 493 -9.21 29.17 -3.15
CA ARG A 493 -9.71 29.25 -1.77
C ARG A 493 -11.10 29.88 -1.70
N LEU A 494 -11.38 30.89 -2.53
CA LEU A 494 -12.72 31.45 -2.66
C LEU A 494 -13.71 30.40 -3.20
N ALA A 495 -13.41 29.70 -4.29
CA ALA A 495 -14.29 28.67 -4.84
C ALA A 495 -14.56 27.53 -3.84
N GLU A 496 -13.55 27.16 -3.05
CA GLU A 496 -13.65 26.20 -1.95
C GLU A 496 -14.56 26.70 -0.81
N GLU A 497 -14.40 27.95 -0.37
CA GLU A 497 -15.28 28.61 0.61
C GLU A 497 -16.74 28.69 0.13
N LEU A 498 -16.97 28.98 -1.16
CA LEU A 498 -18.31 29.03 -1.75
C LEU A 498 -18.96 27.65 -1.81
N LYS A 499 -18.21 26.61 -2.21
CA LYS A 499 -18.66 25.20 -2.14
C LYS A 499 -19.10 24.85 -0.72
N GLU A 500 -18.25 25.06 0.27
CA GLU A 500 -18.50 24.65 1.66
C GLU A 500 -19.69 25.38 2.30
N LYS A 501 -19.95 26.63 1.90
CA LYS A 501 -21.06 27.43 2.43
C LYS A 501 -22.37 27.28 1.67
N TRP A 502 -22.33 26.98 0.37
CA TRP A 502 -23.53 27.03 -0.48
C TRP A 502 -24.00 25.64 -0.93
N CYS A 503 -23.12 24.65 -1.12
CA CYS A 503 -23.52 23.33 -1.61
C CYS A 503 -24.35 22.55 -0.57
N THR A 504 -25.44 21.94 -1.03
CA THR A 504 -26.35 21.17 -0.17
C THR A 504 -27.04 20.05 -0.94
N MET A 505 -27.10 18.88 -0.33
CA MET A 505 -27.84 17.69 -0.80
C MET A 505 -29.18 17.56 -0.06
N ASN A 506 -29.64 18.63 0.59
CA ASN A 506 -30.92 18.69 1.26
C ASN A 506 -31.99 19.27 0.32
N GLU A 507 -32.96 18.45 -0.10
CA GLU A 507 -34.11 18.94 -0.89
C GLU A 507 -34.95 19.99 -0.13
N ALA A 508 -34.71 20.17 1.18
CA ALA A 508 -35.38 21.20 1.96
C ALA A 508 -35.03 22.63 1.55
N ASP A 509 -33.79 22.86 1.09
CA ASP A 509 -33.19 24.19 0.97
C ASP A 509 -33.18 24.72 -0.47
N ILE A 510 -33.39 23.83 -1.45
CA ILE A 510 -33.33 24.11 -2.89
C ILE A 510 -34.42 25.10 -3.31
N SER A 511 -33.98 26.35 -3.47
CA SER A 511 -34.79 27.54 -3.70
C SER A 511 -33.90 28.63 -4.28
N VAL A 512 -34.49 29.65 -4.92
CA VAL A 512 -33.71 30.75 -5.50
C VAL A 512 -33.25 31.67 -4.36
N GLN A 513 -31.97 31.62 -4.01
CA GLN A 513 -31.38 32.36 -2.89
C GLN A 513 -30.33 33.37 -3.39
N VAL A 514 -30.09 34.43 -2.62
CA VAL A 514 -29.02 35.40 -2.85
C VAL A 514 -28.06 35.35 -1.67
N TYR A 515 -26.78 35.17 -1.97
CA TYR A 515 -25.68 35.12 -1.00
C TYR A 515 -24.69 36.27 -1.24
N ASP A 516 -24.19 36.83 -0.15
CA ASP A 516 -23.05 37.75 -0.18
C ASP A 516 -21.73 36.96 -0.14
N PHE A 517 -20.71 37.37 -0.91
CA PHE A 517 -19.34 36.85 -0.80
C PHE A 517 -18.28 37.96 -0.93
N PHE A 518 -17.04 37.65 -0.55
CA PHE A 518 -15.95 38.62 -0.44
C PHE A 518 -14.72 38.16 -1.24
N ALA A 519 -14.50 38.75 -2.41
CA ALA A 519 -13.30 38.52 -3.21
C ALA A 519 -12.13 39.33 -2.63
N ARG A 520 -11.15 38.62 -2.05
CA ARG A 520 -9.91 39.19 -1.49
C ARG A 520 -8.75 38.85 -2.41
N THR A 521 -8.19 39.86 -3.08
CA THR A 521 -7.12 39.68 -4.06
C THR A 521 -5.89 40.49 -3.69
N PRO A 522 -4.66 40.05 -4.03
CA PRO A 522 -3.44 40.76 -3.66
C PRO A 522 -3.42 42.22 -4.14
N PHE A 523 -2.96 43.11 -3.25
CA PHE A 523 -2.73 44.54 -3.52
C PHE A 523 -3.97 45.33 -3.99
N LYS A 524 -5.19 44.85 -3.67
CA LYS A 524 -6.47 45.48 -3.98
C LYS A 524 -7.38 45.48 -2.74
N PRO A 525 -8.29 46.45 -2.59
CA PRO A 525 -9.30 46.42 -1.53
C PRO A 525 -10.26 45.25 -1.72
N THR A 526 -10.84 44.75 -0.62
CA THR A 526 -11.81 43.65 -0.63
C THR A 526 -13.06 44.06 -1.41
N LEU A 527 -13.49 43.21 -2.37
CA LEU A 527 -14.72 43.42 -3.11
C LEU A 527 -15.83 42.51 -2.58
N LYS A 528 -16.89 43.10 -2.06
CA LYS A 528 -18.11 42.38 -1.70
C LYS A 528 -19.02 42.28 -2.93
N TYR A 529 -19.50 41.08 -3.19
CA TYR A 529 -20.39 40.74 -4.31
C TYR A 529 -21.67 40.08 -3.80
N GLN A 530 -22.76 40.20 -4.56
CA GLN A 530 -23.99 39.43 -4.34
C GLN A 530 -24.20 38.44 -5.48
N CYS A 531 -24.24 37.14 -5.19
CA CYS A 531 -24.57 36.11 -6.18
C CYS A 531 -25.94 35.51 -5.87
N LYS A 532 -26.76 35.32 -6.91
CA LYS A 532 -27.96 34.49 -6.85
C LYS A 532 -27.63 33.09 -7.36
N VAL A 533 -28.22 32.08 -6.74
CA VAL A 533 -28.10 30.66 -7.11
C VAL A 533 -29.45 29.94 -6.94
N TYR A 534 -29.57 28.73 -7.48
CA TYR A 534 -30.77 27.90 -7.39
C TYR A 534 -30.48 26.41 -7.17
N ASP A 535 -30.03 25.69 -8.22
CA ASP A 535 -29.85 24.24 -8.22
C ASP A 535 -28.39 23.80 -8.43
N GLU A 536 -27.50 24.71 -8.82
CA GLU A 536 -26.05 24.49 -8.95
C GLU A 536 -25.46 23.91 -7.65
N VAL A 537 -25.99 24.36 -6.50
CA VAL A 537 -25.64 23.94 -5.13
C VAL A 537 -25.92 22.46 -4.84
N PHE A 538 -26.87 21.84 -5.54
CA PHE A 538 -27.22 20.42 -5.44
C PHE A 538 -26.62 19.62 -6.60
N LEU A 539 -26.58 20.22 -7.78
CA LEU A 539 -26.09 19.60 -9.00
C LEU A 539 -24.57 19.38 -8.96
N ALA A 540 -23.77 20.31 -8.40
CA ALA A 540 -22.32 20.16 -8.42
C ALA A 540 -21.81 18.96 -7.60
N PRO A 541 -22.27 18.68 -6.35
CA PRO A 541 -21.81 17.51 -5.61
C PRO A 541 -22.35 16.17 -6.14
N LEU A 542 -23.30 16.16 -7.09
CA LEU A 542 -23.69 14.94 -7.80
C LEU A 542 -22.57 14.41 -8.72
N CYS A 543 -21.53 15.19 -9.03
CA CYS A 543 -20.39 14.74 -9.85
C CYS A 543 -19.68 13.50 -9.28
N LEU A 544 -19.81 13.21 -7.97
CA LEU A 544 -19.27 12.00 -7.35
C LEU A 544 -19.99 10.71 -7.81
N VAL A 545 -21.27 10.80 -8.17
CA VAL A 545 -22.11 9.68 -8.65
C VAL A 545 -22.53 9.81 -10.13
N TYR A 546 -22.14 10.93 -10.77
CA TYR A 546 -22.20 11.20 -12.21
C TYR A 546 -20.86 11.80 -12.67
N PRO A 547 -19.78 11.02 -12.67
CA PRO A 547 -18.44 11.55 -12.95
C PRO A 547 -18.21 11.84 -14.44
N ASP A 548 -19.16 11.46 -15.30
CA ASP A 548 -19.20 11.79 -16.73
C ASP A 548 -19.33 13.31 -17.00
N ILE A 549 -19.76 14.08 -15.99
CA ILE A 549 -19.86 15.56 -16.07
C ILE A 549 -18.53 16.27 -15.78
N LEU A 550 -17.51 15.54 -15.32
CA LEU A 550 -16.19 16.11 -15.06
C LEU A 550 -15.44 16.29 -16.39
N ASP A 551 -14.80 17.44 -16.57
CA ASP A 551 -13.93 17.71 -17.72
C ASP A 551 -12.74 16.74 -17.71
N ASN A 552 -12.86 15.63 -18.46
CA ASN A 552 -11.85 14.58 -18.56
C ASN A 552 -10.64 14.98 -19.42
N LYS A 553 -10.27 16.28 -19.42
CA LYS A 553 -9.02 16.79 -19.97
C LYS A 553 -7.88 16.04 -19.29
N LYS A 554 -7.22 15.18 -20.07
CA LYS A 554 -6.28 14.14 -19.61
C LYS A 554 -5.37 14.66 -18.50
N LYS A 555 -5.37 14.00 -17.34
CA LYS A 555 -4.55 14.35 -16.16
C LYS A 555 -3.06 14.12 -16.47
N GLY A 556 -2.48 15.07 -17.20
CA GLY A 556 -1.35 14.86 -18.10
C GLY A 556 -0.16 14.11 -17.49
N SER A 557 0.20 12.99 -18.09
CA SER A 557 1.36 12.16 -17.77
C SER A 557 2.69 12.76 -18.27
N LYS A 558 2.87 14.09 -18.15
CA LYS A 558 4.14 14.75 -18.45
C LYS A 558 5.17 14.38 -17.37
N GLY A 559 6.24 13.68 -17.76
CA GLY A 559 7.48 13.58 -16.99
C GLY A 559 7.46 12.74 -15.71
N SER A 560 6.64 11.69 -15.60
CA SER A 560 6.68 10.80 -14.42
C SER A 560 7.98 10.00 -14.36
N TRP A 561 8.77 10.20 -13.31
CA TRP A 561 9.85 9.29 -12.91
C TRP A 561 9.26 7.92 -12.56
N THR A 562 9.65 6.88 -13.31
CA THR A 562 9.06 5.54 -13.20
C THR A 562 9.80 4.69 -12.17
N VAL A 563 9.46 4.86 -10.89
CA VAL A 563 9.58 3.74 -9.95
C VAL A 563 8.56 2.69 -10.36
N ALA A 564 8.98 1.43 -10.44
CA ALA A 564 8.09 0.33 -10.81
C ALA A 564 6.89 0.26 -9.83
N ASN A 565 5.67 0.17 -10.37
CA ASN A 565 4.46 0.15 -9.57
C ASN A 565 4.31 -1.20 -8.85
N ASP A 566 4.93 -1.31 -7.67
CA ASP A 566 4.78 -2.41 -6.70
C ASP A 566 3.40 -2.35 -6.01
N MET A 567 2.33 -2.25 -6.79
CA MET A 567 0.95 -1.99 -6.36
C MET A 567 0.11 -3.28 -6.44
N SER A 568 0.03 -3.96 -5.31
CA SER A 568 -0.74 -5.19 -5.12
C SER A 568 -2.26 -4.95 -5.15
N ASN A 569 -2.95 -5.69 -6.02
CA ASN A 569 -4.38 -6.04 -6.07
C ASN A 569 -5.48 -4.94 -5.97
N GLY A 570 -5.20 -3.73 -5.51
CA GLY A 570 -6.20 -2.66 -5.37
C GLY A 570 -6.62 -2.08 -6.71
N LYS A 571 -7.93 -1.84 -6.90
CA LYS A 571 -8.45 -1.29 -8.16
C LYS A 571 -8.39 0.24 -8.13
N GLN A 572 -7.58 0.84 -9.00
CA GLN A 572 -7.50 2.28 -9.18
C GLN A 572 -8.28 2.72 -10.43
N TYR A 573 -9.09 3.78 -10.29
CA TYR A 573 -9.87 4.40 -11.35
C TYR A 573 -9.54 5.91 -11.44
N GLU A 574 -9.47 6.46 -12.66
CA GLU A 574 -9.37 7.91 -12.85
C GLU A 574 -10.72 8.60 -12.60
N SER A 575 -11.80 7.91 -12.98
CA SER A 575 -13.21 8.33 -12.88
C SER A 575 -14.08 7.08 -12.69
N TYR A 576 -14.95 7.09 -11.67
CA TYR A 576 -15.92 6.00 -11.41
C TYR A 576 -17.01 6.47 -10.42
N PRO A 577 -18.28 6.05 -10.55
CA PRO A 577 -19.35 6.42 -9.60
C PRO A 577 -19.12 5.82 -8.21
N ILE A 578 -19.07 6.67 -7.16
CA ILE A 578 -18.75 6.22 -5.80
C ILE A 578 -19.77 5.22 -5.23
N ASP A 579 -21.05 5.32 -5.62
CA ASP A 579 -22.13 4.47 -5.14
C ASP A 579 -22.02 3.04 -5.65
N VAL A 580 -21.64 2.88 -6.92
CA VAL A 580 -21.31 1.57 -7.51
C VAL A 580 -20.03 1.01 -6.91
N ALA A 581 -19.00 1.83 -6.68
CA ALA A 581 -17.76 1.37 -6.05
C ALA A 581 -17.96 0.88 -4.62
N ILE A 582 -18.77 1.56 -3.80
CA ILE A 582 -19.17 1.09 -2.47
C ILE A 582 -19.81 -0.29 -2.56
N ALA A 583 -20.83 -0.45 -3.42
CA ALA A 583 -21.49 -1.73 -3.59
C ALA A 583 -20.54 -2.83 -4.11
N GLN A 584 -19.59 -2.50 -5.00
CA GLN A 584 -18.60 -3.45 -5.51
C GLN A 584 -17.57 -3.87 -4.46
N SER A 585 -17.05 -2.93 -3.66
CA SER A 585 -16.17 -3.19 -2.51
C SER A 585 -16.84 -4.17 -1.54
N ILE A 586 -18.10 -3.90 -1.20
CA ILE A 586 -18.91 -4.72 -0.27
C ILE A 586 -19.11 -6.14 -0.81
N VAL A 587 -19.44 -6.29 -2.11
CA VAL A 587 -19.62 -7.60 -2.74
C VAL A 587 -18.31 -8.40 -2.76
N ASN A 588 -17.16 -7.75 -3.04
CA ASN A 588 -15.86 -8.41 -2.99
C ASN A 588 -15.54 -8.87 -1.55
N ALA A 589 -15.65 -7.97 -0.57
CA ALA A 589 -15.31 -8.22 0.83
C ALA A 589 -16.19 -9.30 1.49
N ALA A 590 -17.45 -9.41 1.06
CA ALA A 590 -18.35 -10.44 1.56
C ALA A 590 -17.97 -11.85 1.09
N ASN A 591 -17.28 -11.99 -0.05
CA ASN A 591 -16.83 -13.26 -0.64
C ASN A 591 -17.93 -14.35 -0.61
N GLY A 592 -19.13 -13.99 -1.08
CA GLY A 592 -20.31 -14.88 -1.12
C GLY A 592 -21.07 -15.05 0.21
N SER A 593 -20.60 -14.50 1.33
CA SER A 593 -21.30 -14.55 2.62
C SER A 593 -22.42 -13.50 2.71
N GLU A 594 -23.68 -13.93 2.68
CA GLU A 594 -24.84 -13.06 2.89
C GLU A 594 -24.79 -12.27 4.21
N GLU A 595 -24.24 -12.87 5.28
CA GLU A 595 -24.18 -12.23 6.59
C GLU A 595 -23.20 -11.05 6.57
N LYS A 596 -21.99 -11.25 6.05
CA LYS A 596 -21.02 -10.16 5.84
C LYS A 596 -21.57 -9.10 4.91
N LEU A 597 -22.22 -9.50 3.82
CA LEU A 597 -22.79 -8.59 2.83
C LEU A 597 -23.81 -7.64 3.47
N LYS A 598 -24.79 -8.18 4.21
CA LYS A 598 -25.81 -7.41 4.93
C LYS A 598 -25.18 -6.51 6.00
N ARG A 599 -24.23 -7.05 6.79
CA ARG A 599 -23.48 -6.30 7.82
C ARG A 599 -22.74 -5.10 7.24
N TYR A 600 -22.07 -5.26 6.09
CA TYR A 600 -21.33 -4.18 5.44
C TYR A 600 -22.25 -3.10 4.85
N PHE A 601 -23.37 -3.47 4.22
CA PHE A 601 -24.35 -2.47 3.74
C PHE A 601 -25.00 -1.66 4.88
N THR A 602 -25.10 -2.19 6.10
CA THR A 602 -25.58 -1.46 7.28
C THR A 602 -24.47 -0.91 8.19
N SER A 603 -23.22 -0.90 7.74
CA SER A 603 -22.06 -0.43 8.52
C SER A 603 -21.09 0.35 7.61
N ILE A 604 -21.57 1.44 7.00
CA ILE A 604 -20.75 2.32 6.16
C ILE A 604 -20.35 3.54 6.99
N ILE A 605 -19.05 3.86 7.06
CA ILE A 605 -18.53 5.09 7.68
C ILE A 605 -18.05 6.01 6.56
N LEU A 606 -18.62 7.21 6.50
CA LEU A 606 -18.13 8.30 5.65
C LEU A 606 -17.10 9.13 6.44
N VAL A 607 -15.89 9.29 5.89
CA VAL A 607 -14.82 10.14 6.43
C VAL A 607 -14.27 11.08 5.37
N GLY A 608 -13.41 12.01 5.78
CA GLY A 608 -12.76 12.97 4.88
C GLY A 608 -13.58 14.24 4.66
N GLY A 609 -12.90 15.32 4.26
CA GLY A 609 -13.52 16.65 4.11
C GLY A 609 -14.41 16.80 2.87
N GLY A 610 -14.13 16.06 1.78
CA GLY A 610 -14.88 16.17 0.53
C GLY A 610 -16.32 15.62 0.60
N GLY A 611 -16.62 14.81 1.63
CA GLY A 611 -17.97 14.32 1.92
C GLY A 611 -18.84 15.27 2.75
N LYS A 612 -18.31 16.43 3.20
CA LYS A 612 -18.99 17.39 4.09
C LYS A 612 -20.06 18.26 3.38
N ILE A 613 -20.96 17.65 2.62
CA ILE A 613 -22.14 18.34 2.05
C ILE A 613 -23.38 18.00 2.90
N ALA A 614 -24.18 19.02 3.26
CA ALA A 614 -25.38 18.84 4.07
C ALA A 614 -26.33 17.80 3.47
N ASN A 615 -26.78 16.81 4.28
CA ASN A 615 -27.63 15.68 3.89
C ASN A 615 -27.02 14.67 2.87
N PHE A 616 -25.74 14.78 2.50
CA PHE A 616 -25.10 13.89 1.52
C PHE A 616 -25.16 12.40 1.89
N SER A 617 -25.00 12.04 3.16
CA SER A 617 -25.11 10.65 3.63
C SER A 617 -26.46 10.00 3.27
N LYS A 618 -27.57 10.75 3.35
CA LYS A 618 -28.91 10.26 3.01
C LYS A 618 -29.03 10.00 1.51
N VAL A 619 -28.47 10.88 0.67
CA VAL A 619 -28.40 10.70 -0.79
C VAL A 619 -27.55 9.46 -1.13
N LEU A 620 -26.42 9.27 -0.45
CA LEU A 620 -25.52 8.13 -0.65
C LEU A 620 -26.19 6.80 -0.32
N GLU A 621 -26.92 6.70 0.80
CA GLU A 621 -27.72 5.52 1.14
C GLU A 621 -28.74 5.16 0.05
N ASP A 622 -29.52 6.13 -0.43
CA ASP A 622 -30.55 5.92 -1.45
C ASP A 622 -29.91 5.41 -2.76
N ARG A 623 -28.76 5.99 -3.13
CA ARG A 623 -27.99 5.66 -4.32
C ARG A 623 -27.40 4.25 -4.23
N VAL A 624 -26.64 3.94 -3.17
CA VAL A 624 -26.04 2.62 -2.95
C VAL A 624 -27.11 1.52 -2.89
N LEU A 625 -28.24 1.75 -2.20
CA LEU A 625 -29.38 0.83 -2.18
C LEU A 625 -30.01 0.61 -3.57
N SER A 626 -29.96 1.62 -4.46
CA SER A 626 -30.47 1.53 -5.83
C SER A 626 -29.53 0.85 -6.84
N THR A 627 -28.30 0.52 -6.44
CA THR A 627 -27.33 -0.16 -7.33
C THR A 627 -27.83 -1.54 -7.75
N VAL A 628 -27.49 -1.94 -8.99
CA VAL A 628 -27.81 -3.28 -9.52
C VAL A 628 -27.25 -4.38 -8.61
N LEU A 629 -26.09 -4.17 -8.00
CA LEU A 629 -25.45 -5.07 -7.04
C LEU A 629 -26.31 -5.25 -5.77
N ALA A 630 -26.66 -4.18 -5.07
CA ALA A 630 -27.51 -4.24 -3.87
C ALA A 630 -28.89 -4.88 -4.16
N GLN A 631 -29.47 -4.60 -5.33
CA GLN A 631 -30.75 -5.17 -5.74
C GLN A 631 -30.66 -6.66 -6.08
N ARG A 632 -29.61 -7.12 -6.81
CA ARG A 632 -29.35 -8.55 -7.08
C ARG A 632 -29.10 -9.34 -5.80
N SER A 633 -28.54 -8.71 -4.78
CA SER A 633 -28.26 -9.28 -3.46
C SER A 633 -29.42 -9.18 -2.45
N PHE A 634 -30.61 -8.75 -2.88
CA PHE A 634 -31.81 -8.61 -2.04
C PHE A 634 -31.62 -7.72 -0.80
N ILE A 635 -30.79 -6.69 -0.90
CA ILE A 635 -30.55 -5.72 0.18
C ILE A 635 -31.76 -4.78 0.30
N ASP A 636 -32.29 -4.67 1.52
CA ASP A 636 -33.46 -3.86 1.88
C ASP A 636 -33.10 -2.54 2.59
N ARG A 637 -31.99 -2.53 3.34
CA ARG A 637 -31.44 -1.38 4.06
C ARG A 637 -29.98 -1.13 3.69
N VAL A 638 -29.64 0.14 3.48
CA VAL A 638 -28.27 0.66 3.52
C VAL A 638 -28.24 1.76 4.57
N GLU A 639 -27.12 1.90 5.29
CA GLU A 639 -26.99 2.84 6.41
C GLU A 639 -25.58 3.41 6.50
N VAL A 640 -25.48 4.75 6.49
CA VAL A 640 -24.24 5.47 6.73
C VAL A 640 -24.21 5.90 8.20
N LEU A 641 -23.31 5.28 8.97
CA LEU A 641 -23.14 5.54 10.39
C LEU A 641 -22.69 7.00 10.61
N PRO A 642 -23.34 7.75 11.53
CA PRO A 642 -22.87 9.07 11.91
C PRO A 642 -21.55 8.96 12.68
N ALA A 643 -20.67 9.96 12.52
CA ALA A 643 -19.43 10.02 13.28
C ALA A 643 -19.73 10.07 14.80
N PRO A 644 -19.10 9.22 15.62
CA PRO A 644 -19.47 9.07 17.02
C PRO A 644 -19.08 10.28 17.86
N ARG A 645 -19.88 10.57 18.89
CA ARG A 645 -19.63 11.66 19.86
C ARG A 645 -19.49 13.05 19.22
N GLU A 646 -20.12 13.27 18.06
CA GLU A 646 -20.06 14.55 17.32
C GLU A 646 -18.63 14.92 16.86
N LEU A 647 -17.73 13.94 16.74
CA LEU A 647 -16.42 14.11 16.10
C LEU A 647 -16.59 14.47 14.62
N ASP A 648 -15.74 15.39 14.15
CA ASP A 648 -15.69 15.76 12.74
C ASP A 648 -15.18 14.57 11.87
N PRO A 649 -15.92 14.15 10.82
CA PRO A 649 -15.50 13.09 9.90
C PRO A 649 -14.11 13.30 9.25
N GLU A 650 -13.63 14.53 9.16
CA GLU A 650 -12.31 14.88 8.62
C GLU A 650 -11.17 14.58 9.60
N VAL A 651 -11.42 14.62 10.92
CA VAL A 651 -10.41 14.30 11.95
C VAL A 651 -10.50 12.86 12.45
N LEU A 652 -11.57 12.12 12.12
CA LEU A 652 -11.84 10.78 12.65
C LEU A 652 -10.69 9.80 12.41
N VAL A 653 -10.06 9.85 11.23
CA VAL A 653 -8.86 9.05 10.87
C VAL A 653 -7.69 9.37 11.81
N TRP A 654 -7.36 10.66 11.97
CA TRP A 654 -6.29 11.10 12.87
C TRP A 654 -6.60 10.69 14.32
N LYS A 655 -7.85 10.85 14.75
CA LYS A 655 -8.23 10.49 16.13
C LYS A 655 -8.18 8.98 16.37
N GLY A 656 -8.45 8.18 15.33
CA GLY A 656 -8.27 6.74 15.37
C GLY A 656 -6.81 6.29 15.47
N ALA A 657 -5.87 7.00 14.85
CA ALA A 657 -4.44 6.78 15.09
C ALA A 657 -4.03 7.14 16.53
N SER A 658 -4.52 8.28 17.06
CA SER A 658 -4.39 8.67 18.47
C SER A 658 -4.97 7.63 19.44
N VAL A 659 -6.07 6.95 19.11
CA VAL A 659 -6.63 5.84 19.91
C VAL A 659 -5.78 4.57 19.78
N MET A 660 -5.45 4.17 18.56
CA MET A 660 -4.69 2.95 18.24
C MET A 660 -3.32 2.93 18.93
N SER A 661 -2.61 4.06 18.95
CA SER A 661 -1.29 4.20 19.59
C SER A 661 -1.26 3.91 21.09
N LYS A 662 -2.41 3.95 21.77
CA LYS A 662 -2.57 3.76 23.23
C LYS A 662 -3.10 2.37 23.60
N LEU A 663 -3.32 1.50 22.62
CA LEU A 663 -3.68 0.11 22.85
C LEU A 663 -2.44 -0.70 23.21
N ASP A 664 -2.55 -1.71 24.08
CA ASP A 664 -1.39 -2.55 24.45
C ASP A 664 -0.68 -3.19 23.25
N ILE A 665 -1.41 -3.50 22.18
CA ILE A 665 -0.86 -4.06 20.92
C ILE A 665 0.07 -3.08 20.19
N ALA A 666 -0.04 -1.76 20.42
CA ALA A 666 0.83 -0.78 19.77
C ALA A 666 2.28 -0.85 20.28
N LYS A 667 2.51 -1.42 21.48
CA LYS A 667 3.87 -1.63 22.03
C LYS A 667 4.71 -2.47 21.06
N ASP A 668 4.14 -3.55 20.56
CA ASP A 668 4.77 -4.47 19.60
C ASP A 668 4.83 -3.92 18.16
N MET A 669 4.38 -2.69 17.90
CA MET A 669 4.33 -2.07 16.57
C MET A 669 5.37 -0.96 16.35
N TRP A 670 6.06 -0.49 17.39
CA TRP A 670 7.07 0.56 17.28
C TRP A 670 8.36 0.05 16.64
N ILE A 671 8.77 0.70 15.54
CA ILE A 671 10.07 0.50 14.88
C ILE A 671 11.02 1.58 15.40
N GLY A 672 12.18 1.19 15.93
CA GLY A 672 13.19 2.13 16.45
C GLY A 672 14.15 2.64 15.37
N ALA A 673 14.74 3.84 15.58
CA ALA A 673 15.76 4.37 14.67
C ALA A 673 16.96 3.41 14.47
N GLY A 674 17.49 2.83 15.55
CA GLY A 674 18.59 1.87 15.49
C GLY A 674 18.23 0.55 14.79
N GLU A 675 17.00 0.06 14.95
CA GLU A 675 16.50 -1.11 14.20
C GLU A 675 16.44 -0.81 12.69
N TRP A 676 15.98 0.39 12.33
CA TRP A 676 15.95 0.86 10.94
C TRP A 676 17.35 1.12 10.34
N GLU A 677 18.37 1.31 11.18
CA GLU A 677 19.78 1.36 10.77
C GLU A 677 20.37 -0.05 10.62
N GLU A 678 20.15 -0.98 11.54
CA GLU A 678 20.70 -2.34 11.46
C GLU A 678 20.12 -3.20 10.33
N VAL A 679 18.82 -3.00 10.02
CA VAL A 679 18.12 -3.68 8.92
C VAL A 679 18.53 -3.11 7.54
N ASP A 680 19.16 -1.93 7.52
CA ASP A 680 19.69 -1.17 6.37
C ASP A 680 19.02 -1.43 5.01
N LEU A 681 17.75 -1.00 4.87
CA LEU A 681 16.99 -1.04 3.61
C LEU A 681 17.53 -0.08 2.52
N VAL A 682 18.77 0.37 2.63
CA VAL A 682 19.51 0.99 1.52
C VAL A 682 19.63 -0.05 0.42
N MET A 683 19.08 0.25 -0.75
CA MET A 683 19.02 -0.69 -1.87
C MET A 683 20.42 -1.18 -2.25
N GLU A 684 20.75 -2.44 -1.92
CA GLU A 684 22.02 -3.09 -2.24
C GLU A 684 22.27 -3.03 -3.77
N ILE A 685 23.14 -2.10 -4.20
CA ILE A 685 23.44 -1.90 -5.62
C ILE A 685 24.01 -3.22 -6.16
N SER A 686 23.39 -3.72 -7.23
CA SER A 686 23.73 -5.03 -7.78
C SER A 686 23.81 -5.02 -9.30
N CYS A 687 24.74 -5.81 -9.82
CA CYS A 687 25.00 -5.95 -11.26
C CYS A 687 25.07 -7.41 -11.70
N ILE A 688 24.88 -7.62 -13.00
CA ILE A 688 25.05 -8.91 -13.68
C ILE A 688 26.41 -8.88 -14.38
N ILE A 689 27.28 -9.86 -14.09
CA ILE A 689 28.55 -10.07 -14.80
C ILE A 689 28.59 -11.51 -15.28
N ILE A 690 28.90 -11.72 -16.56
CA ILE A 690 29.06 -13.04 -17.18
C ILE A 690 30.54 -13.24 -17.49
N TYR A 691 31.11 -14.35 -17.06
CA TYR A 691 32.49 -14.74 -17.29
C TYR A 691 32.58 -15.97 -18.21
N ASP A 692 33.71 -16.12 -18.90
CA ASP A 692 34.04 -17.36 -19.60
C ASP A 692 34.31 -18.52 -18.62
N ASN A 693 33.98 -19.75 -19.04
CA ASN A 693 34.37 -20.96 -18.32
C ASN A 693 35.83 -21.31 -18.61
N THR A 694 36.75 -20.46 -18.17
CA THR A 694 38.21 -20.69 -18.25
C THR A 694 38.88 -20.39 -16.91
N ALA A 695 40.06 -20.98 -16.68
CA ALA A 695 40.95 -20.64 -15.57
C ALA A 695 41.36 -19.15 -15.48
N SER A 696 40.97 -18.29 -16.43
CA SER A 696 41.17 -16.84 -16.38
C SER A 696 39.95 -16.04 -15.91
N ALA A 697 38.75 -16.64 -15.97
CA ALA A 697 37.44 -16.01 -15.74
C ALA A 697 37.35 -14.63 -16.43
N SER A 698 37.49 -14.58 -17.75
CA SER A 698 37.45 -13.30 -18.49
C SER A 698 36.01 -12.85 -18.67
N VAL A 699 35.73 -11.57 -18.37
CA VAL A 699 34.38 -10.99 -18.48
C VAL A 699 33.94 -10.96 -19.95
N LEU A 700 32.81 -11.60 -20.24
CA LEU A 700 32.15 -11.60 -21.55
C LEU A 700 31.13 -10.47 -21.66
N TYR A 701 30.45 -10.15 -20.56
CA TYR A 701 29.42 -9.11 -20.42
C TYR A 701 29.37 -8.60 -18.98
N ALA A 702 29.07 -7.31 -18.83
CA ALA A 702 28.62 -6.71 -17.57
C ALA A 702 27.45 -5.75 -17.86
N SER A 703 26.54 -5.56 -16.91
CA SER A 703 25.47 -4.57 -17.00
C SER A 703 25.95 -3.16 -16.59
N GLU A 704 25.28 -2.12 -17.07
CA GLU A 704 25.63 -0.70 -16.82
C GLU A 704 25.88 -0.37 -15.35
N SER A 705 25.07 -0.93 -14.44
CA SER A 705 25.13 -0.77 -12.98
C SER A 705 26.48 -1.19 -12.37
N VAL A 706 27.32 -1.94 -13.09
CA VAL A 706 28.72 -2.20 -12.69
C VAL A 706 29.54 -0.90 -12.54
N THR A 707 29.15 0.16 -13.25
CA THR A 707 29.78 1.49 -13.19
C THR A 707 29.60 2.13 -11.81
N GLU A 708 28.43 1.97 -11.18
CA GLU A 708 28.18 2.49 -9.82
C GLU A 708 28.90 1.67 -8.75
N ILE A 709 29.05 0.36 -8.98
CA ILE A 709 29.68 -0.57 -8.03
C ILE A 709 31.21 -0.46 -8.07
N LEU A 710 31.82 -0.50 -9.26
CA LEU A 710 33.27 -0.61 -9.46
C LEU A 710 33.93 0.61 -10.16
N GLY A 711 33.16 1.51 -10.76
CA GLY A 711 33.67 2.70 -11.48
C GLY A 711 34.17 2.44 -12.90
N TYR A 712 34.16 1.20 -13.39
CA TYR A 712 34.49 0.83 -14.77
C TYR A 712 33.21 0.74 -15.63
N THR A 713 33.28 1.10 -16.91
CA THR A 713 32.14 0.86 -17.83
C THR A 713 32.11 -0.60 -18.30
N PRO A 714 30.96 -1.11 -18.81
CA PRO A 714 30.88 -2.45 -19.39
C PRO A 714 31.91 -2.74 -20.50
N GLU A 715 32.26 -1.75 -21.32
CA GLU A 715 33.26 -1.86 -22.39
C GLU A 715 34.67 -2.03 -21.85
N GLU A 716 35.03 -1.30 -20.79
CA GLU A 716 36.34 -1.37 -20.14
C GLU A 716 36.57 -2.72 -19.46
N LEU A 717 35.50 -3.34 -18.95
CA LEU A 717 35.55 -4.67 -18.35
C LEU A 717 35.55 -5.80 -19.39
N ARG A 718 35.15 -5.57 -20.64
CA ARG A 718 35.01 -6.65 -21.63
C ARG A 718 36.37 -7.27 -21.99
N GLY A 719 36.50 -8.57 -21.76
CA GLY A 719 37.75 -9.33 -21.90
C GLY A 719 38.72 -9.18 -20.72
N PHE A 720 38.35 -8.47 -19.66
CA PHE A 720 39.17 -8.31 -18.46
C PHE A 720 39.14 -9.59 -17.61
N HIS A 721 40.30 -10.09 -17.20
CA HIS A 721 40.39 -11.27 -16.33
C HIS A 721 39.85 -10.95 -14.93
N GLY A 722 38.80 -11.64 -14.48
CA GLY A 722 38.08 -11.35 -13.23
C GLY A 722 38.98 -11.32 -11.99
N TYR A 723 39.98 -12.21 -11.91
CA TYR A 723 40.94 -12.23 -10.81
C TYR A 723 41.78 -10.94 -10.66
N LYS A 724 41.88 -10.09 -11.68
CA LYS A 724 42.51 -8.76 -11.53
C LYS A 724 41.67 -7.83 -10.67
N LEU A 725 40.34 -7.99 -10.68
CA LEU A 725 39.40 -7.25 -9.84
C LEU A 725 39.43 -7.75 -8.38
N THR A 726 39.62 -9.05 -8.14
CA THR A 726 39.73 -9.59 -6.77
C THR A 726 40.92 -9.00 -5.99
N HIS A 727 40.78 -8.79 -4.68
CA HIS A 727 41.86 -8.42 -3.75
C HIS A 727 43.02 -9.43 -3.81
N PRO A 728 44.31 -8.99 -3.80
CA PRO A 728 45.46 -9.87 -4.01
C PRO A 728 45.47 -11.15 -3.17
N ASP A 729 45.22 -11.02 -1.87
CA ASP A 729 45.31 -12.13 -0.90
C ASP A 729 44.18 -13.17 -1.06
N GLU A 730 43.07 -12.78 -1.68
CA GLU A 730 41.88 -13.63 -1.85
C GLU A 730 41.87 -14.38 -3.18
N ARG A 731 42.70 -13.98 -4.15
CA ARG A 731 42.75 -14.56 -5.50
C ARG A 731 42.99 -16.07 -5.49
N ALA A 732 43.82 -16.56 -4.58
CA ALA A 732 44.09 -18.00 -4.44
C ALA A 732 42.86 -18.76 -3.93
N ALA A 733 42.17 -18.23 -2.92
CA ALA A 733 40.95 -18.81 -2.35
C ALA A 733 39.79 -18.81 -3.35
N LEU A 734 39.55 -17.67 -4.02
CA LEU A 734 38.57 -17.57 -5.09
C LEU A 734 38.91 -18.50 -6.27
N GLY A 735 40.21 -18.73 -6.52
CA GLY A 735 40.70 -19.69 -7.51
C GLY A 735 40.33 -21.16 -7.22
N VAL A 736 40.37 -21.56 -5.95
CA VAL A 736 39.92 -22.90 -5.51
C VAL A 736 38.38 -22.99 -5.54
N ILE A 737 37.68 -21.94 -5.10
CA ILE A 737 36.20 -21.87 -5.16
C ILE A 737 35.69 -21.97 -6.59
N HIS A 738 36.28 -21.23 -7.54
CA HIS A 738 35.93 -21.28 -8.95
C HIS A 738 36.16 -22.68 -9.52
N ASN A 739 37.32 -23.30 -9.25
CA ASN A 739 37.61 -24.69 -9.66
C ASN A 739 36.52 -25.66 -9.17
N ALA A 740 36.11 -25.55 -7.90
CA ALA A 740 35.04 -26.37 -7.34
C ALA A 740 33.66 -26.09 -7.98
N ASN A 741 33.30 -24.83 -8.23
CA ASN A 741 32.03 -24.46 -8.86
C ASN A 741 31.88 -25.04 -10.27
N VAL A 742 32.97 -25.08 -11.05
CA VAL A 742 33.04 -25.67 -12.39
C VAL A 742 33.05 -27.20 -12.32
N MET A 743 34.00 -27.80 -11.58
CA MET A 743 34.22 -29.26 -11.58
C MET A 743 33.11 -30.07 -10.88
N GLU A 744 32.29 -29.43 -10.05
CA GLU A 744 31.06 -29.96 -9.44
C GLU A 744 29.77 -29.42 -10.11
N GLU A 745 29.87 -28.61 -11.17
CA GLU A 745 28.76 -28.13 -12.00
C GLU A 745 27.63 -27.43 -11.21
N ARG A 746 27.97 -26.64 -10.19
CA ARG A 746 27.03 -26.11 -9.18
C ARG A 746 26.00 -25.15 -9.77
N MET A 747 24.70 -25.37 -9.50
CA MET A 747 23.64 -24.53 -10.06
C MET A 747 23.55 -23.17 -9.35
N SER A 748 23.83 -23.12 -8.04
CA SER A 748 23.98 -21.84 -7.34
C SER A 748 25.03 -21.91 -6.22
N SER A 749 25.98 -20.99 -6.24
CA SER A 749 26.99 -20.82 -5.18
C SER A 749 27.08 -19.36 -4.78
N VAL A 750 27.20 -19.07 -3.48
CA VAL A 750 27.43 -17.70 -2.98
C VAL A 750 28.87 -17.59 -2.49
N THR A 751 29.57 -16.54 -2.91
CA THR A 751 30.95 -16.25 -2.50
C THR A 751 31.10 -14.77 -2.14
N ALA A 752 31.47 -14.49 -0.89
CA ALA A 752 31.83 -13.15 -0.45
C ALA A 752 33.34 -12.90 -0.63
N TYR A 753 33.71 -11.78 -1.27
CA TYR A 753 35.10 -11.37 -1.51
C TYR A 753 35.22 -9.84 -1.72
N ARG A 754 36.44 -9.28 -1.61
CA ARG A 754 36.74 -7.87 -1.88
C ARG A 754 37.11 -7.65 -3.34
N SER A 755 36.43 -6.72 -4.01
CA SER A 755 36.63 -6.35 -5.42
C SER A 755 37.20 -4.93 -5.56
N LEU A 756 38.09 -4.74 -6.54
CA LEU A 756 38.87 -3.54 -6.81
C LEU A 756 38.07 -2.56 -7.67
N ARG A 757 37.95 -1.33 -7.17
CA ARG A 757 37.38 -0.18 -7.88
C ARG A 757 38.41 0.51 -8.76
N LYS A 758 37.94 1.28 -9.74
CA LYS A 758 38.78 2.03 -10.69
C LYS A 758 39.61 3.14 -10.04
N ASP A 759 39.20 3.63 -8.87
CA ASP A 759 39.95 4.58 -8.04
C ASP A 759 41.08 3.93 -7.19
N GLY A 760 41.18 2.59 -7.19
CA GLY A 760 42.13 1.84 -6.39
C GLY A 760 41.63 1.41 -5.00
N SER A 761 40.39 1.76 -4.63
CA SER A 761 39.74 1.29 -3.40
C SER A 761 39.15 -0.13 -3.56
N TYR A 762 38.72 -0.73 -2.45
CA TYR A 762 38.09 -2.05 -2.44
C TYR A 762 36.67 -1.99 -1.86
N VAL A 763 35.77 -2.82 -2.39
CA VAL A 763 34.38 -3.01 -1.92
C VAL A 763 34.11 -4.49 -1.66
N GLU A 764 33.44 -4.83 -0.55
CA GLU A 764 32.98 -6.21 -0.29
C GLU A 764 31.75 -6.51 -1.14
N LEU A 765 31.82 -7.58 -1.93
CA LEU A 765 30.72 -8.07 -2.76
C LEU A 765 30.27 -9.46 -2.30
N ASP A 766 28.96 -9.68 -2.25
CA ASP A 766 28.39 -11.02 -2.37
C ASP A 766 28.20 -11.34 -3.86
N ALA A 767 28.88 -12.35 -4.38
CA ALA A 767 28.58 -12.90 -5.70
C ALA A 767 27.75 -14.18 -5.56
N VAL A 768 26.52 -14.16 -6.04
CA VAL A 768 25.84 -15.40 -6.46
C VAL A 768 26.42 -15.78 -7.81
N VAL A 769 26.72 -17.07 -8.02
CA VAL A 769 27.28 -17.61 -9.26
C VAL A 769 26.46 -18.82 -9.68
N HIS A 770 26.00 -18.81 -10.93
CA HIS A 770 25.29 -19.90 -11.58
C HIS A 770 26.17 -20.49 -12.69
N TYR A 771 26.45 -21.80 -12.64
CA TYR A 771 27.18 -22.48 -13.70
C TYR A 771 26.27 -22.78 -14.89
N CYS A 772 26.58 -22.20 -16.05
CA CYS A 772 25.80 -22.29 -17.28
C CYS A 772 26.69 -22.81 -18.43
N TYR A 773 27.09 -24.09 -18.33
CA TYR A 773 27.80 -24.85 -19.36
C TYR A 773 29.16 -24.25 -19.78
N ASP A 774 29.20 -23.35 -20.76
CA ASP A 774 30.40 -22.66 -21.25
C ASP A 774 30.62 -21.28 -20.61
N THR A 775 29.69 -20.85 -19.75
CA THR A 775 29.73 -19.55 -19.06
C THR A 775 29.40 -19.64 -17.56
N LEU A 776 29.87 -18.64 -16.82
CA LEU A 776 29.56 -18.42 -15.41
C LEU A 776 28.77 -17.12 -15.30
N VAL A 777 27.49 -17.23 -14.94
CA VAL A 777 26.60 -16.06 -14.81
C VAL A 777 26.53 -15.66 -13.36
N SER A 778 26.98 -14.45 -13.03
CA SER A 778 27.10 -13.97 -11.66
C SER A 778 26.25 -12.74 -11.41
N THR A 779 25.48 -12.77 -10.32
CA THR A 779 24.75 -11.63 -9.79
C THR A 779 25.47 -11.15 -8.53
N ASN A 780 25.99 -9.92 -8.59
CA ASN A 780 26.92 -9.35 -7.61
C ASN A 780 26.24 -8.22 -6.83
N PHE A 781 26.32 -8.23 -5.51
CA PHE A 781 25.64 -7.27 -4.62
C PHE A 781 26.67 -6.57 -3.72
N THR A 782 26.60 -5.24 -3.60
CA THR A 782 27.43 -4.49 -2.64
C THR A 782 27.00 -4.78 -1.21
N VAL A 783 27.93 -5.20 -0.36
CA VAL A 783 27.66 -5.41 1.07
C VAL A 783 27.79 -4.08 1.82
N THR A 784 26.66 -3.43 2.13
CA THR A 784 26.64 -2.26 3.04
C THR A 784 26.72 -2.71 4.50
N SER A 785 25.90 -3.70 4.88
CA SER A 785 25.82 -4.27 6.23
C SER A 785 26.18 -5.76 6.23
N LYS A 786 27.09 -6.16 7.12
CA LYS A 786 27.39 -7.59 7.36
C LYS A 786 26.22 -8.36 8.00
N HIS A 787 25.17 -7.66 8.43
CA HIS A 787 23.98 -8.20 9.07
C HIS A 787 22.72 -8.21 8.17
N SER A 788 22.83 -7.74 6.92
CA SER A 788 21.77 -7.75 5.88
C SER A 788 20.94 -9.05 5.87
N ILE A 789 19.61 -8.91 5.78
CA ILE A 789 18.67 -10.05 5.76
C ILE A 789 18.73 -10.72 4.39
N GLU A 790 18.77 -9.92 3.33
CA GLU A 790 18.94 -10.28 1.93
C GLU A 790 20.19 -11.14 1.75
N ARG A 791 21.33 -10.73 2.33
CA ARG A 791 22.58 -11.51 2.38
C ARG A 791 22.40 -12.89 3.03
N LYS A 792 21.69 -12.95 4.16
CA LYS A 792 21.38 -14.22 4.85
C LYS A 792 20.43 -15.10 4.02
N MET A 793 19.43 -14.50 3.36
CA MET A 793 18.47 -15.21 2.50
C MET A 793 19.16 -15.79 1.26
N ARG A 794 19.99 -15.01 0.55
CA ARG A 794 20.88 -15.51 -0.52
C ARG A 794 21.73 -16.68 -0.04
N SER A 795 22.43 -16.51 1.10
CA SER A 795 23.33 -17.54 1.65
C SER A 795 22.61 -18.84 2.00
N ASN A 796 21.41 -18.78 2.59
CA ASN A 796 20.65 -19.95 3.04
C ASN A 796 19.88 -20.66 1.90
N THR A 797 19.71 -20.00 0.75
CA THR A 797 18.98 -20.54 -0.41
C THR A 797 19.87 -21.01 -1.55
N ALA A 798 21.18 -20.70 -1.48
CA ALA A 798 22.19 -21.24 -2.38
C ALA A 798 22.45 -22.74 -2.14
N ASP A 799 23.04 -23.43 -3.13
CA ASP A 799 23.51 -24.82 -2.96
C ASP A 799 24.64 -24.88 -1.91
N TYR A 800 25.51 -23.85 -1.94
CA TYR A 800 26.62 -23.60 -1.02
C TYR A 800 26.81 -22.09 -0.82
N ALA A 801 27.14 -21.66 0.41
CA ALA A 801 27.62 -20.30 0.67
C ALA A 801 29.01 -20.32 1.34
N GLN A 802 29.87 -19.43 0.86
CA GLN A 802 31.28 -19.34 1.20
C GLN A 802 31.66 -17.87 1.44
N MET A 803 32.53 -17.63 2.41
CA MET A 803 33.17 -16.33 2.62
C MET A 803 34.68 -16.51 2.54
N ILE A 804 35.38 -15.51 2.01
CA ILE A 804 36.82 -15.40 2.11
C ILE A 804 37.13 -14.35 3.18
N ASP A 805 37.84 -14.74 4.24
CA ASP A 805 38.32 -13.82 5.28
C ASP A 805 39.44 -12.92 4.74
N ASP A 806 39.74 -11.80 5.41
CA ASP A 806 40.78 -10.85 4.99
C ASP A 806 42.17 -11.50 4.76
N ASP A 807 42.46 -12.59 5.50
CA ASP A 807 43.65 -13.46 5.41
C ASP A 807 43.67 -14.42 4.19
N GLY A 808 42.63 -14.43 3.35
CA GLY A 808 42.47 -15.40 2.26
C GLY A 808 41.99 -16.79 2.70
N LYS A 809 41.40 -16.94 3.90
CA LYS A 809 40.86 -18.24 4.39
C LYS A 809 39.42 -18.45 3.93
N ILE A 810 39.09 -19.67 3.51
CA ILE A 810 37.73 -20.03 3.07
C ILE A 810 36.90 -20.55 4.25
N HIS A 811 35.80 -19.87 4.55
CA HIS A 811 34.82 -20.28 5.54
C HIS A 811 33.47 -20.65 4.88
N ILE A 812 32.98 -21.86 5.14
CA ILE A 812 31.66 -22.31 4.65
C ILE A 812 30.59 -21.88 5.64
N LYS A 813 29.55 -21.21 5.15
CA LYS A 813 28.36 -20.78 5.91
C LYS A 813 27.15 -21.56 5.39
N GLY A 814 26.32 -22.08 6.29
CA GLY A 814 24.96 -22.54 5.95
C GLY A 814 24.81 -23.51 4.78
N ALA A 815 25.60 -24.59 4.73
CA ALA A 815 25.39 -25.65 3.74
C ALA A 815 24.27 -26.61 4.16
N TRP A 816 23.46 -27.09 3.21
CA TRP A 816 22.53 -28.21 3.36
C TRP A 816 23.23 -29.59 3.45
N VAL A 817 24.57 -29.59 3.35
CA VAL A 817 25.49 -30.73 3.42
C VAL A 817 26.42 -30.51 4.60
N ASP A 818 26.94 -31.59 5.23
CA ASP A 818 27.88 -31.49 6.36
C ASP A 818 29.06 -30.54 6.02
N PRO A 819 29.24 -29.43 6.77
CA PRO A 819 30.32 -28.48 6.52
C PRO A 819 31.71 -29.10 6.53
N GLN A 820 31.94 -30.18 7.30
CA GLN A 820 33.24 -30.86 7.33
C GLN A 820 33.49 -31.69 6.07
N GLU A 821 32.45 -32.24 5.42
CA GLU A 821 32.61 -32.98 4.17
C GLU A 821 32.79 -32.02 2.98
N GLY A 822 32.01 -30.94 2.93
CA GLY A 822 32.16 -29.88 1.93
C GLY A 822 33.55 -29.24 1.99
N LEU A 823 34.04 -28.92 3.19
CA LEU A 823 35.38 -28.35 3.37
C LEU A 823 36.48 -29.34 2.98
N LYS A 824 36.32 -30.65 3.26
CA LYS A 824 37.28 -31.68 2.81
C LYS A 824 37.35 -31.84 1.30
N LYS A 825 36.24 -31.68 0.57
CA LYS A 825 36.23 -31.72 -0.91
C LYS A 825 36.97 -30.51 -1.49
N ILE A 826 36.65 -29.31 -0.99
CA ILE A 826 37.27 -28.05 -1.44
C ILE A 826 38.77 -28.01 -1.09
N LEU A 827 39.17 -28.39 0.13
CA LEU A 827 40.59 -28.47 0.52
C LEU A 827 41.33 -29.68 -0.10
N GLY A 828 40.61 -30.64 -0.68
CA GLY A 828 41.18 -31.71 -1.49
C GLY A 828 41.63 -31.23 -2.87
N LEU A 829 40.99 -30.19 -3.41
CA LEU A 829 41.42 -29.44 -4.60
C LEU A 829 42.54 -28.47 -4.22
N GLN A 830 43.71 -29.01 -3.89
CA GLN A 830 44.81 -28.26 -3.25
C GLN A 830 45.44 -27.12 -4.07
N GLN A 831 45.02 -26.88 -5.32
CA GLN A 831 45.51 -25.77 -6.15
C GLN A 831 44.37 -25.08 -6.93
N PRO A 832 44.49 -23.76 -7.19
CA PRO A 832 43.64 -23.05 -8.15
C PRO A 832 43.71 -23.69 -9.55
N TRP A 833 42.63 -23.58 -10.31
CA TRP A 833 42.55 -24.12 -11.68
C TRP A 833 43.70 -23.60 -12.56
N GLY A 834 44.52 -24.52 -13.07
CA GLY A 834 45.69 -24.21 -13.90
C GLY A 834 45.29 -23.78 -15.31
N LYS A 835 45.96 -22.75 -15.85
CA LYS A 835 45.69 -22.18 -17.19
C LYS A 835 45.74 -23.16 -18.38
N ASN A 836 46.31 -24.36 -18.19
CA ASN A 836 46.44 -25.39 -19.22
C ASN A 836 45.57 -26.64 -18.93
N GLU A 837 44.87 -26.69 -17.80
CA GLU A 837 44.02 -27.81 -17.41
C GLU A 837 42.66 -27.69 -18.12
N LYS A 838 42.31 -28.67 -18.96
CA LYS A 838 40.98 -28.73 -19.57
C LYS A 838 40.00 -29.43 -18.64
N VAL A 839 38.73 -29.05 -18.70
CA VAL A 839 37.65 -29.81 -18.09
C VAL A 839 37.47 -31.10 -18.90
N GLU A 840 38.01 -32.23 -18.41
CA GLU A 840 38.00 -33.52 -19.12
C GLU A 840 36.64 -34.25 -19.08
N LYS A 841 35.67 -33.74 -18.30
CA LYS A 841 34.31 -34.27 -18.20
C LYS A 841 33.38 -33.59 -19.21
N THR A 842 32.53 -34.37 -19.88
CA THR A 842 31.36 -33.85 -20.60
C THR A 842 30.39 -33.18 -19.61
N GLN A 843 30.25 -31.87 -19.72
CA GLN A 843 29.42 -31.04 -18.83
C GLN A 843 27.93 -31.15 -19.14
N GLU A 844 27.07 -31.00 -18.12
CA GLU A 844 25.63 -30.92 -18.30
C GLU A 844 25.26 -29.65 -19.11
N PRO A 845 24.59 -29.79 -20.28
CA PRO A 845 24.17 -28.64 -21.06
C PRO A 845 23.07 -27.85 -20.34
N ARG A 846 23.23 -26.53 -20.27
CA ARG A 846 22.33 -25.57 -19.62
C ARG A 846 22.23 -24.31 -20.45
N PHE A 847 21.13 -23.57 -20.31
CA PHE A 847 20.96 -22.26 -20.94
C PHE A 847 20.58 -21.19 -19.91
N CYS A 848 21.07 -19.97 -20.09
CA CYS A 848 20.72 -18.81 -19.27
C CYS A 848 19.74 -17.92 -20.02
N MET A 849 18.83 -17.31 -19.27
CA MET A 849 17.96 -16.22 -19.70
C MET A 849 18.14 -15.04 -18.74
N ILE A 850 18.01 -13.82 -19.26
CA ILE A 850 17.80 -12.62 -18.43
C ILE A 850 16.39 -12.13 -18.70
N LEU A 851 15.59 -12.01 -17.64
CA LEU A 851 14.19 -11.59 -17.70
C LEU A 851 14.03 -10.21 -17.07
N ASN A 852 13.16 -9.39 -17.66
CA ASN A 852 12.81 -8.09 -17.13
C ASN A 852 12.02 -8.24 -15.82
N ARG A 853 12.67 -7.93 -14.68
CA ARG A 853 12.04 -8.01 -13.35
C ARG A 853 10.84 -7.10 -13.19
N TYR A 854 10.78 -6.02 -13.97
CA TYR A 854 9.79 -4.94 -13.85
C TYR A 854 8.51 -5.19 -14.65
N THR A 855 8.38 -6.33 -15.34
CA THR A 855 7.11 -6.74 -15.96
C THR A 855 6.47 -7.90 -15.19
N THR A 856 5.13 -7.91 -15.13
CA THR A 856 4.33 -9.03 -14.62
C THR A 856 4.40 -10.27 -15.51
N GLN A 857 4.87 -10.10 -16.75
CA GLN A 857 5.07 -11.14 -17.75
C GLN A 857 6.48 -11.75 -17.75
N SER A 858 7.38 -11.26 -16.87
CA SER A 858 8.79 -11.70 -16.79
C SER A 858 9.45 -11.76 -18.17
N THR A 859 9.35 -10.66 -18.91
CA THR A 859 9.65 -10.56 -20.34
C THR A 859 11.10 -10.92 -20.64
N ILE A 860 11.34 -11.78 -21.62
CA ILE A 860 12.68 -12.26 -21.99
C ILE A 860 13.47 -11.12 -22.65
N VAL A 861 14.62 -10.75 -22.07
CA VAL A 861 15.53 -9.71 -22.60
C VAL A 861 16.73 -10.34 -23.31
N PHE A 862 17.20 -11.48 -22.81
CA PHE A 862 18.32 -12.24 -23.37
C PHE A 862 18.11 -13.74 -23.14
N ALA A 863 18.61 -14.56 -24.04
CA ALA A 863 18.78 -16.01 -23.88
C ALA A 863 20.12 -16.44 -24.49
N THR A 864 20.78 -17.45 -23.92
CA THR A 864 21.97 -18.09 -24.50
C THR A 864 21.56 -19.13 -25.55
N LYS A 865 22.26 -19.20 -26.68
CA LYS A 865 21.93 -20.05 -27.84
C LYS A 865 21.65 -21.53 -27.53
N VAL A 866 22.20 -22.09 -26.45
CA VAL A 866 21.95 -23.48 -26.00
C VAL A 866 20.45 -23.78 -25.78
N CYS A 867 19.58 -22.77 -25.66
CA CYS A 867 18.12 -22.95 -25.67
C CYS A 867 17.57 -23.55 -26.99
N GLU A 868 18.23 -23.32 -28.12
CA GLU A 868 17.87 -23.91 -29.42
C GLU A 868 18.07 -25.43 -29.41
N GLU A 869 19.12 -25.91 -28.74
CA GLU A 869 19.46 -27.34 -28.68
C GLU A 869 18.72 -28.08 -27.54
N LEU A 870 18.40 -27.39 -26.43
CA LEU A 870 17.78 -28.01 -25.25
C LEU A 870 16.25 -28.01 -25.25
N VAL A 871 15.61 -26.97 -25.79
CA VAL A 871 14.16 -26.77 -25.70
C VAL A 871 13.51 -26.27 -27.00
N ASP A 872 14.21 -26.41 -28.15
CA ASP A 872 13.73 -26.02 -29.48
C ASP A 872 13.29 -24.53 -29.55
N LEU A 873 13.95 -23.68 -28.76
CA LEU A 873 13.65 -22.26 -28.61
C LEU A 873 14.63 -21.41 -29.41
N ASN A 874 14.19 -20.83 -30.54
CA ASN A 874 14.96 -19.86 -31.29
C ASN A 874 15.41 -18.68 -30.40
N GLN A 875 16.72 -18.39 -30.41
CA GLN A 875 17.33 -17.40 -29.51
C GLN A 875 16.83 -15.97 -29.75
N LEU A 876 16.44 -15.64 -30.99
CA LEU A 876 15.99 -14.30 -31.38
C LEU A 876 14.48 -14.12 -31.26
N ASP A 877 13.70 -15.13 -31.67
CA ASP A 877 12.22 -15.04 -31.68
C ASP A 877 11.60 -14.95 -30.28
N CYS A 878 12.31 -15.39 -29.24
CA CYS A 878 11.85 -15.34 -27.85
C CYS A 878 12.08 -14.00 -27.15
N ILE A 879 13.00 -13.16 -27.65
CA ILE A 879 13.30 -11.85 -27.05
C ILE A 879 12.07 -10.93 -27.20
N GLY A 880 11.70 -10.26 -26.12
CA GLY A 880 10.50 -9.43 -26.03
C GLY A 880 9.21 -10.20 -25.73
N ARG A 881 9.22 -11.54 -25.65
CA ARG A 881 8.05 -12.35 -25.27
C ARG A 881 7.97 -12.61 -23.77
N SER A 882 6.81 -13.11 -23.33
CA SER A 882 6.56 -13.49 -21.94
C SER A 882 7.21 -14.84 -21.65
N LEU A 883 7.82 -15.02 -20.47
CA LEU A 883 8.30 -16.34 -20.05
C LEU A 883 7.15 -17.35 -20.03
N TYR A 884 5.97 -16.91 -19.58
CA TYR A 884 4.78 -17.75 -19.39
C TYR A 884 4.17 -18.22 -20.72
N ASP A 885 4.59 -17.67 -21.86
CA ASP A 885 4.21 -18.17 -23.20
C ASP A 885 4.81 -19.56 -23.48
N TYR A 886 5.86 -19.93 -22.73
CA TYR A 886 6.61 -21.19 -22.83
C TYR A 886 6.42 -22.10 -21.60
N VAL A 887 5.60 -21.71 -20.62
CA VAL A 887 5.32 -22.50 -19.41
C VAL A 887 3.98 -23.23 -19.56
N ALA A 888 3.92 -24.51 -19.20
CA ALA A 888 2.66 -25.25 -19.16
C ALA A 888 1.60 -24.49 -18.33
N SER A 889 0.38 -24.37 -18.87
CA SER A 889 -0.69 -23.54 -18.26
C SER A 889 -1.09 -23.95 -16.83
N GLU A 890 -0.80 -25.20 -16.44
CA GLU A 890 -0.98 -25.70 -15.07
C GLU A 890 0.14 -25.26 -14.10
N ASP A 891 1.36 -25.06 -14.59
CA ASP A 891 2.52 -24.61 -13.82
C ASP A 891 2.64 -23.08 -13.76
N ALA A 892 2.09 -22.34 -14.73
CA ALA A 892 2.30 -20.90 -14.90
C ALA A 892 2.07 -20.07 -13.61
N GLY A 893 1.01 -20.37 -12.85
CA GLY A 893 0.73 -19.70 -11.57
C GLY A 893 1.71 -20.06 -10.43
N SER A 894 2.31 -21.26 -10.48
CA SER A 894 3.36 -21.70 -9.57
C SER A 894 4.69 -21.00 -9.89
N VAL A 895 5.08 -20.99 -11.17
CA VAL A 895 6.29 -20.31 -11.67
C VAL A 895 6.24 -18.82 -11.40
N MET A 896 5.10 -18.17 -11.68
CA MET A 896 4.88 -16.75 -11.36
C MET A 896 5.08 -16.49 -9.86
N LYS A 897 4.45 -17.28 -8.98
CA LYS A 897 4.60 -17.11 -7.53
C LYS A 897 6.05 -17.27 -7.05
N GLN A 898 6.80 -18.25 -7.57
CA GLN A 898 8.21 -18.44 -7.21
C GLN A 898 9.11 -17.28 -7.68
N ILE A 899 8.84 -16.73 -8.87
CA ILE A 899 9.53 -15.55 -9.38
C ILE A 899 9.24 -14.31 -8.51
N GLU A 900 7.99 -14.08 -8.11
CA GLU A 900 7.64 -12.99 -7.19
C GLU A 900 8.27 -13.16 -5.80
N LEU A 901 8.46 -14.39 -5.30
CA LEU A 901 9.25 -14.64 -4.07
C LEU A 901 10.73 -14.24 -4.24
N SER A 902 11.37 -14.55 -5.37
CA SER A 902 12.75 -14.08 -5.64
C SER A 902 12.84 -12.56 -5.76
N LYS A 903 11.87 -11.91 -6.45
CA LYS A 903 11.82 -10.45 -6.59
C LYS A 903 11.67 -9.72 -5.25
N SER A 904 10.85 -10.27 -4.34
CA SER A 904 10.48 -9.60 -3.08
C SER A 904 11.42 -9.87 -1.90
N ASN A 905 12.18 -10.98 -1.91
CA ASN A 905 13.06 -11.39 -0.79
C ASN A 905 14.54 -11.50 -1.17
N ASN A 906 14.92 -11.11 -2.40
CA ASN A 906 16.27 -11.29 -2.98
C ASN A 906 16.83 -12.72 -2.86
N MET A 907 15.95 -13.73 -2.78
CA MET A 907 16.31 -15.13 -2.58
C MET A 907 16.54 -15.90 -3.88
N ILE A 908 17.37 -16.94 -3.81
CA ILE A 908 17.57 -17.88 -4.91
C ILE A 908 16.41 -18.87 -4.92
N SER A 909 15.61 -18.89 -5.98
CA SER A 909 14.50 -19.85 -6.13
C SER A 909 14.91 -20.98 -7.06
N ARG A 910 14.64 -22.22 -6.65
CA ARG A 910 14.63 -23.39 -7.53
C ARG A 910 13.19 -23.63 -8.00
N ILE A 911 12.99 -23.68 -9.30
CA ILE A 911 11.69 -23.82 -9.95
C ILE A 911 11.74 -25.03 -10.89
N ARG A 912 10.73 -25.89 -10.84
CA ARG A 912 10.56 -27.02 -11.76
C ARG A 912 9.19 -26.90 -12.40
N PHE A 913 9.13 -27.01 -13.73
CA PHE A 913 7.92 -26.83 -14.53
C PHE A 913 8.08 -27.53 -15.88
N ASP A 914 6.96 -27.75 -16.58
CA ASP A 914 6.98 -28.25 -17.96
C ASP A 914 7.11 -27.09 -18.96
N TRP A 915 8.16 -27.14 -19.79
CA TRP A 915 8.44 -26.19 -20.86
C TRP A 915 7.73 -26.60 -22.16
N ILE A 916 6.98 -25.69 -22.79
CA ILE A 916 6.28 -25.92 -24.05
C ILE A 916 7.25 -25.76 -25.22
N THR A 917 7.42 -26.84 -26.00
CA THR A 917 8.24 -26.87 -27.23
C THR A 917 7.34 -26.90 -28.47
N GLY A 918 7.92 -26.71 -29.66
CA GLY A 918 7.18 -26.66 -30.92
C GLY A 918 6.31 -27.91 -31.18
N GLY A 919 4.99 -27.71 -31.33
CA GLY A 919 4.06 -28.78 -31.72
C GLY A 919 3.53 -29.66 -30.57
N ASN A 920 2.98 -29.03 -29.52
CA ASN A 920 2.26 -29.69 -28.41
C ASN A 920 3.08 -30.70 -27.57
N LYS A 921 4.41 -30.61 -27.58
CA LYS A 921 5.27 -31.40 -26.67
C LYS A 921 5.71 -30.54 -25.50
N SER A 922 5.50 -31.01 -24.28
CA SER A 922 6.19 -30.47 -23.11
C SER A 922 7.50 -31.19 -22.84
N SER A 923 8.45 -30.50 -22.20
CA SER A 923 9.69 -31.08 -21.67
C SER A 923 9.89 -30.59 -20.23
N PRO A 924 10.03 -31.48 -19.23
CA PRO A 924 10.19 -31.06 -17.85
C PRO A 924 11.56 -30.40 -17.66
N VAL A 925 11.57 -29.16 -17.18
CA VAL A 925 12.78 -28.38 -16.91
C VAL A 925 12.94 -28.07 -15.43
N GLU A 926 14.18 -27.86 -15.01
CA GLU A 926 14.55 -27.33 -13.69
C GLU A 926 15.38 -26.06 -13.90
N ALA A 927 15.07 -25.02 -13.13
CA ALA A 927 15.69 -23.71 -13.22
C ALA A 927 16.08 -23.16 -11.86
N VAL A 928 17.17 -22.41 -11.80
CA VAL A 928 17.53 -21.52 -10.68
C VAL A 928 17.32 -20.08 -11.10
N VAL A 929 16.77 -19.27 -10.20
CA VAL A 929 16.50 -17.84 -10.41
C VAL A 929 17.15 -17.01 -9.30
N SER A 930 17.90 -15.97 -9.67
CA SER A 930 18.34 -14.89 -8.77
C SER A 930 17.92 -13.51 -9.31
N CYS A 931 17.82 -12.51 -8.43
CA CYS A 931 17.27 -11.19 -8.73
C CYS A 931 18.31 -10.08 -8.47
N THR A 932 18.47 -9.14 -9.40
CA THR A 932 19.31 -7.92 -9.28
C THR A 932 18.48 -6.69 -9.61
N TYR A 933 19.07 -5.49 -9.60
CA TYR A 933 18.40 -4.31 -10.18
C TYR A 933 18.27 -4.36 -11.70
N ASP A 934 19.19 -5.02 -12.41
CA ASP A 934 19.20 -5.06 -13.88
C ASP A 934 18.25 -6.11 -14.45
N GLY A 935 17.91 -7.14 -13.69
CA GLY A 935 16.98 -8.19 -14.11
C GLY A 935 16.98 -9.43 -13.22
N LEU A 936 16.18 -10.41 -13.63
CA LEU A 936 16.22 -11.77 -13.10
C LEU A 936 17.16 -12.61 -13.97
N VAL A 937 18.15 -13.24 -13.36
CA VAL A 937 18.97 -14.26 -14.01
C VAL A 937 18.31 -15.61 -13.78
N MET A 938 18.04 -16.34 -14.86
CA MET A 938 17.41 -17.66 -14.82
C MET A 938 18.27 -18.67 -15.60
N VAL A 939 18.85 -19.67 -14.93
CA VAL A 939 19.63 -20.75 -15.58
C VAL A 939 18.83 -22.05 -15.54
N VAL A 940 18.63 -22.65 -16.70
CA VAL A 940 17.67 -23.72 -16.97
C VAL A 940 18.37 -24.97 -17.51
N ARG A 941 17.90 -26.14 -17.09
CA ARG A 941 18.28 -27.47 -17.61
C ARG A 941 17.07 -28.37 -17.83
N LEU A 942 17.24 -29.44 -18.60
CA LEU A 942 16.28 -30.55 -18.63
C LEU A 942 16.29 -31.29 -17.27
N ALA A 943 15.12 -31.59 -16.73
CA ALA A 943 15.01 -32.13 -15.38
C ALA A 943 15.32 -33.63 -15.33
N SER A 944 16.43 -34.00 -14.68
CA SER A 944 16.89 -35.38 -14.58
C SER A 944 15.82 -36.31 -13.96
N GLY A 945 15.56 -37.45 -14.61
CA GLY A 945 14.89 -38.59 -13.98
C GLY A 945 13.38 -38.74 -14.19
N VAL A 946 12.83 -38.42 -15.37
CA VAL A 946 11.46 -38.82 -15.76
C VAL A 946 11.51 -39.70 -17.00
N ILE A 947 11.05 -40.95 -16.86
CA ILE A 947 10.74 -41.81 -18.02
C ILE A 947 9.59 -41.15 -18.78
N SER A 948 9.77 -40.95 -20.09
CA SER A 948 8.75 -40.37 -20.97
C SER A 948 7.41 -41.09 -20.81
N ARG A 949 6.43 -40.43 -20.18
CA ARG A 949 5.04 -40.89 -20.23
C ARG A 949 4.56 -40.72 -21.67
N PRO A 950 4.07 -41.78 -22.34
CA PRO A 950 3.22 -41.58 -23.50
C PRO A 950 1.98 -40.81 -23.04
N MET A 951 1.61 -39.75 -23.75
CA MET A 951 0.24 -39.25 -23.66
C MET A 951 -0.66 -40.30 -24.34
N GLU A 952 -1.64 -40.82 -23.61
CA GLU A 952 -2.74 -41.56 -24.24
C GLU A 952 -3.63 -40.54 -25.00
N SER A 953 -4.19 -40.99 -26.13
CA SER A 953 -4.79 -40.17 -27.19
C SER A 953 -6.24 -39.75 -26.93
#